data_AF-A0A7K9QY76-F1
#
_entry.id   AF-A0A7K9QY76-F1
#
_cell.length_a   1.000
_cell.length_b   1.000
_cell.length_c   1.000
_cell.angle_alpha   90.00
_cell.angle_beta   90.00
_cell.angle_gamma   90.00
#
_symmetry.space_group_name_H-M   'P 1'
#
loop_
_entity.id
_entity.type
_entity.pdbx_description
1 polymer ?
#
loop_
_entity_poly.entity_id
_entity_poly.type
_entity_poly.pdbx_seq_one_letter_code
_entity_poly.pdbx_strand_id
1 'polypeptide(L)'
;GHTTGPSLNNDKLYKFAYTAEVYVDRVKASLQKSAGYRISSGVDVNLLWRNPDNDDDQLIKIMMKDVQVENVNERPAAKNIFEGKSTEKIIGKEYLEALQRPIVVELVRGKVKTFYSYQNEPGFTQNIKRGLASLFQLQLHSGSSREVDISGKCNTTYHVRQYQVTKIKDLDSCEIEKKRFTSHSRILDVSTKATSATVYVLEDSFIKSIKAEENFVFVLNYRRKTGAKIVSKQRLELKSVQAGMGLIAAKQVAGVIKTLDPSYVAMPLEAEPVKSECKKCPSLSEHWQSIREHMHPDKLSKPEAAKSFLSFIQNIRRATKEEILKIIKSENKEFLPQVVDAVTSAQTPESLEAILEFLDFKDASTFILQERFLYACGFASHPTETLLKSLTEKFKGEVASQEIRETLVIVMGALIRKLCDREGCKLPAVVEAKRLILNRLEKAKKDDNVQMYLLALKNALLPEAIPVLLKYAESGEGPISSLAATALQRYDPSFLTKEVKETMNRIYHQTRKVHEKTVRTTAAAIILNSNPSYMEVKNILLSIGELPMEMNKYMLSMIQDILHFEMPSSKTVRQVLKDMRAHNYDRFSKTGSSSAYTGYITRGPDVSSTYSLDILYSGSGILRRSNMNIHVFDRNTELHAIQVVIEAQGLESIIAATPDEGEENLDSFAGMSAILFDFQLRPVTFFQGYGDLMSKMLSATGDAMNVVKGLVLLTDFLQEIQLQSGPTASAEFMGGLAIDISGGMEFSLWYRESKTNVKNRVAMFIAGNTEVDSFFVKTGMETTLETETSLDFISTVQFSQYPFLVCMQMDRVDSPFRTHMTKYESLPSGRRYTARRGKAATLAGNEYPLHQENSNMCKKVFGAKSDSAGSWF
;
A
#
# COMPACT_ATOMS: atom_id res chain seq x y z
N GLY A 1 -39.38 5.17 23.36
CA GLY A 1 -39.03 3.82 22.87
C GLY A 1 -40.31 3.06 22.56
N HIS A 2 -40.83 3.23 21.34
CA HIS A 2 -42.17 2.77 20.91
C HIS A 2 -42.09 1.70 19.81
N THR A 3 -41.00 0.94 19.73
CA THR A 3 -40.77 0.00 18.62
C THR A 3 -41.47 -1.33 18.90
N THR A 4 -42.26 -1.81 17.94
CA THR A 4 -42.85 -3.16 17.95
C THR A 4 -42.18 -4.05 16.89
N GLY A 5 -42.15 -5.36 17.17
CA GLY A 5 -41.52 -6.39 16.35
C GLY A 5 -42.49 -7.41 15.78
N PRO A 6 -41.99 -8.47 15.12
CA PRO A 6 -42.83 -9.56 14.62
C PRO A 6 -43.42 -10.35 15.80
N SER A 7 -44.75 -10.42 15.90
CA SER A 7 -45.43 -11.21 16.93
C SER A 7 -45.84 -12.58 16.39
N LEU A 8 -45.40 -13.68 17.02
CA LEU A 8 -45.87 -15.01 16.66
C LEU A 8 -47.23 -15.30 17.31
N ASN A 9 -48.15 -15.92 16.57
CA ASN A 9 -49.37 -16.45 17.17
C ASN A 9 -49.07 -17.62 18.12
N ASN A 10 -49.86 -17.72 19.19
CA ASN A 10 -49.83 -18.84 20.13
C ASN A 10 -50.20 -20.15 19.42
N ASP A 11 -49.63 -21.26 19.89
CA ASP A 11 -49.95 -22.62 19.48
C ASP A 11 -49.82 -22.87 17.96
N LYS A 12 -48.96 -22.10 17.29
CA LYS A 12 -48.64 -22.26 15.87
C LYS A 12 -47.16 -22.60 15.65
N LEU A 13 -46.93 -23.52 14.72
CA LEU A 13 -45.62 -23.88 14.19
C LEU A 13 -45.49 -23.28 12.79
N TYR A 14 -44.51 -22.40 12.60
CA TYR A 14 -44.21 -21.78 11.31
C TYR A 14 -43.10 -22.56 10.62
N LYS A 15 -43.38 -23.05 9.41
CA LYS A 15 -42.39 -23.75 8.58
C LYS A 15 -41.88 -22.82 7.50
N PHE A 16 -40.59 -22.54 7.53
CA PHE A 16 -39.90 -21.72 6.54
C PHE A 16 -38.97 -22.59 5.68
N ALA A 17 -38.74 -22.15 4.45
CA ALA A 17 -37.60 -22.57 3.65
C ALA A 17 -36.51 -21.52 3.79
N TYR A 18 -35.31 -21.93 4.22
CA TYR A 18 -34.14 -21.08 4.33
C TYR A 18 -33.12 -21.44 3.27
N THR A 19 -32.54 -20.42 2.65
CA THR A 19 -31.43 -20.56 1.71
C THR A 19 -30.39 -19.48 1.99
N ALA A 20 -29.13 -19.88 2.07
CA ALA A 20 -27.98 -18.98 2.18
C ALA A 20 -27.00 -19.30 1.05
N GLU A 21 -26.75 -18.32 0.19
CA GLU A 21 -25.91 -18.47 -0.99
C GLU A 21 -24.74 -17.48 -0.92
N VAL A 22 -23.55 -17.94 -1.26
CA VAL A 22 -22.36 -17.10 -1.34
C VAL A 22 -21.78 -17.21 -2.74
N TYR A 23 -21.44 -16.05 -3.32
CA TYR A 23 -20.83 -15.93 -4.63
C TYR A 23 -19.53 -15.13 -4.52
N VAL A 24 -18.47 -15.62 -5.15
CA VAL A 24 -17.18 -14.92 -5.27
C VAL A 24 -16.82 -14.80 -6.75
N ASP A 25 -16.62 -13.56 -7.22
CA ASP A 25 -16.21 -13.28 -8.60
C ASP A 25 -15.52 -11.90 -8.74
N ARG A 26 -15.20 -11.51 -9.97
CA ARG A 26 -14.78 -10.15 -10.33
C ARG A 26 -15.94 -9.17 -10.21
N VAL A 27 -15.61 -7.91 -9.93
CA VAL A 27 -16.57 -6.81 -9.71
C VAL A 27 -17.64 -6.66 -10.82
N LYS A 28 -17.26 -6.83 -12.10
CA LYS A 28 -18.17 -6.68 -13.26
C LYS A 28 -18.63 -8.02 -13.86
N ALA A 29 -18.38 -9.14 -13.19
CA ALA A 29 -18.77 -10.45 -13.71
C ALA A 29 -20.25 -10.76 -13.40
N SER A 30 -20.90 -11.49 -14.30
CA SER A 30 -22.21 -12.08 -14.06
C SER A 30 -22.11 -13.23 -13.04
N LEU A 31 -23.07 -13.34 -12.14
CA LEU A 31 -23.13 -14.41 -11.13
C LEU A 31 -23.20 -15.83 -11.73
N GLN A 32 -23.59 -15.97 -13.00
CA GLN A 32 -23.73 -17.27 -13.69
C GLN A 32 -22.41 -18.07 -13.84
N LYS A 33 -21.24 -17.44 -13.63
CA LYS A 33 -19.92 -18.10 -13.74
C LYS A 33 -19.05 -17.92 -12.50
N SER A 34 -19.63 -17.49 -11.39
CA SER A 34 -18.90 -17.31 -10.13
C SER A 34 -18.61 -18.64 -9.45
N ALA A 35 -17.69 -18.61 -8.49
CA ALA A 35 -17.50 -19.69 -7.54
C ALA A 35 -18.43 -19.47 -6.34
N GLY A 36 -18.91 -20.53 -5.72
CA GLY A 36 -19.81 -20.41 -4.58
C GLY A 36 -20.49 -21.71 -4.16
N TYR A 37 -21.22 -21.63 -3.06
CA TYR A 37 -22.05 -22.73 -2.55
C TYR A 37 -23.35 -22.19 -1.95
N ARG A 38 -24.35 -23.06 -1.91
CA ARG A 38 -25.68 -22.82 -1.36
C ARG A 38 -25.92 -23.77 -0.20
N ILE A 39 -26.33 -23.24 0.93
CA ILE A 39 -26.88 -24.01 2.04
C ILE A 39 -28.40 -23.83 2.00
N SER A 40 -29.15 -24.92 1.97
CA SER A 40 -30.60 -24.90 2.06
C SER A 40 -31.08 -25.74 3.24
N SER A 41 -32.17 -25.34 3.88
CA SER A 41 -32.76 -26.08 5.00
C SER A 41 -34.24 -25.74 5.16
N GLY A 42 -35.00 -26.66 5.73
CA GLY A 42 -36.25 -26.34 6.41
C GLY A 42 -35.94 -25.63 7.73
N VAL A 43 -36.78 -24.67 8.14
CA VAL A 43 -36.66 -24.00 9.44
C VAL A 43 -38.01 -23.99 10.12
N ASP A 44 -38.06 -24.63 11.28
CA ASP A 44 -39.24 -24.66 12.14
C ASP A 44 -39.09 -23.57 13.21
N VAL A 45 -40.10 -22.71 13.33
CA VAL A 45 -40.15 -21.65 14.34
C VAL A 45 -41.42 -21.77 15.15
N ASN A 46 -41.29 -21.83 16.47
CA ASN A 46 -42.41 -21.88 17.39
C ASN A 46 -42.23 -20.93 18.58
N LEU A 47 -43.34 -20.39 19.06
CA LEU A 47 -43.38 -19.58 20.27
C LEU A 47 -43.39 -20.51 21.49
N LEU A 48 -42.46 -20.33 22.42
CA LEU A 48 -42.35 -21.13 23.65
C LEU A 48 -42.96 -20.44 24.86
N TRP A 49 -42.80 -19.12 24.95
CA TRP A 49 -43.23 -18.33 26.09
C TRP A 49 -43.47 -16.89 25.66
N ARG A 50 -44.42 -16.25 26.34
CA ARG A 50 -44.69 -14.81 26.26
C ARG A 50 -44.78 -14.28 27.68
N ASN A 51 -44.20 -13.11 27.92
CA ASN A 51 -44.22 -12.49 29.23
C ASN A 51 -45.66 -12.09 29.61
N PRO A 52 -46.20 -12.55 30.76
CA PRO A 52 -47.54 -12.18 31.21
C PRO A 52 -47.74 -10.67 31.42
N ASP A 53 -46.66 -9.94 31.71
CA ASP A 53 -46.69 -8.50 32.02
C ASP A 53 -46.35 -7.62 30.79
N ASN A 54 -45.85 -8.21 29.70
CA ASN A 54 -45.41 -7.50 28.51
C ASN A 54 -45.50 -8.38 27.25
N ASP A 55 -46.56 -8.22 26.46
CA ASP A 55 -46.80 -9.06 25.28
C ASP A 55 -45.69 -8.99 24.20
N ASP A 56 -44.89 -7.92 24.18
CA ASP A 56 -43.76 -7.72 23.25
C ASP A 56 -42.46 -8.42 23.69
N ASP A 57 -42.47 -9.12 24.82
CA ASP A 57 -41.37 -9.96 25.32
C ASP A 57 -41.73 -11.44 25.11
N GLN A 58 -41.06 -12.06 24.14
CA GLN A 58 -41.38 -13.39 23.65
C GLN A 58 -40.13 -14.25 23.47
N LEU A 59 -40.28 -15.55 23.73
CA LEU A 59 -39.23 -16.54 23.58
C LEU A 59 -39.57 -17.47 22.42
N ILE A 60 -38.77 -17.45 21.37
CA ILE A 60 -38.96 -18.29 20.19
C ILE A 60 -37.92 -19.39 20.13
N LYS A 61 -38.32 -20.57 19.67
CA LYS A 61 -37.42 -21.67 19.33
C LYS A 61 -37.34 -21.79 17.82
N ILE A 62 -36.10 -21.93 17.33
CA ILE A 62 -35.77 -22.04 15.92
C ILE A 62 -35.01 -23.35 15.73
N MET A 63 -35.39 -24.16 14.74
CA MET A 63 -34.75 -25.44 14.45
C MET A 63 -34.54 -25.59 12.95
N MET A 64 -33.30 -25.87 12.54
CA MET A 64 -32.96 -26.19 11.15
C MET A 64 -33.17 -27.68 10.90
N LYS A 65 -33.79 -28.04 9.77
CA LYS A 65 -34.06 -29.40 9.33
C LYS A 65 -33.63 -29.59 7.89
N ASP A 66 -33.37 -30.83 7.49
CA ASP A 66 -33.10 -31.21 6.10
C ASP A 66 -32.02 -30.34 5.44
N VAL A 67 -30.91 -30.10 6.16
CA VAL A 67 -29.83 -29.26 5.66
C VAL A 67 -29.18 -29.93 4.44
N GLN A 68 -29.04 -29.17 3.36
CA GLN A 68 -28.38 -29.59 2.12
C GLN A 68 -27.37 -28.54 1.69
N VAL A 69 -26.29 -28.99 1.04
CA VAL A 69 -25.23 -28.13 0.51
C VAL A 69 -25.05 -28.45 -0.96
N GLU A 70 -25.16 -27.42 -1.80
CA GLU A 70 -25.18 -27.53 -3.25
C GLU A 70 -24.29 -26.47 -3.90
N ASN A 71 -23.99 -26.64 -5.19
CA ASN A 71 -23.36 -25.57 -5.96
C ASN A 71 -24.38 -24.46 -6.28
N VAL A 72 -23.93 -23.20 -6.24
CA VAL A 72 -24.76 -22.07 -6.72
C VAL A 72 -24.92 -22.05 -8.24
N ASN A 73 -23.96 -22.61 -8.97
CA ASN A 73 -23.95 -22.69 -10.42
C ASN A 73 -23.85 -24.15 -10.84
N GLU A 74 -24.64 -24.58 -11.82
CA GLU A 74 -24.56 -25.94 -12.34
C GLU A 74 -23.14 -26.26 -12.83
N ARG A 75 -22.61 -27.40 -12.37
CA ARG A 75 -21.31 -27.93 -12.75
C ARG A 75 -21.51 -29.26 -13.47
N PRO A 76 -20.72 -29.57 -14.50
CA PRO A 76 -20.66 -30.92 -15.04
C PRO A 76 -20.36 -31.92 -13.92
N ALA A 77 -20.97 -33.11 -13.93
CA ALA A 77 -20.86 -34.10 -12.84
C ALA A 77 -19.40 -34.40 -12.42
N ALA A 78 -18.47 -34.47 -13.39
CA ALA A 78 -17.04 -34.68 -13.11
C ALA A 78 -16.39 -33.54 -12.30
N LYS A 79 -16.92 -32.32 -12.38
CA LYS A 79 -16.39 -31.10 -11.74
C LYS A 79 -17.23 -30.65 -10.53
N ASN A 80 -18.38 -31.28 -10.28
CA ASN A 80 -19.20 -31.03 -9.10
C ASN A 80 -18.51 -31.63 -7.86
N ILE A 81 -18.19 -30.79 -6.88
CA ILE A 81 -17.51 -31.23 -5.65
C ILE A 81 -18.43 -32.05 -4.73
N PHE A 82 -19.74 -31.90 -4.84
CA PHE A 82 -20.77 -32.55 -4.03
C PHE A 82 -21.29 -33.87 -4.61
N GLU A 83 -21.02 -34.14 -5.90
CA GLU A 83 -21.51 -35.34 -6.61
C GLU A 83 -21.18 -36.63 -5.85
N GLY A 84 -22.19 -37.47 -5.58
CA GLY A 84 -22.02 -38.76 -4.91
C GLY A 84 -21.73 -38.70 -3.40
N LYS A 85 -21.92 -37.54 -2.76
CA LYS A 85 -21.75 -37.38 -1.30
C LYS A 85 -23.05 -36.98 -0.62
N SER A 86 -23.36 -37.63 0.51
CA SER A 86 -24.42 -37.19 1.41
C SER A 86 -24.00 -35.92 2.17
N THR A 87 -24.97 -35.13 2.65
CA THR A 87 -24.70 -33.96 3.49
C THR A 87 -23.83 -34.32 4.71
N GLU A 88 -24.08 -35.47 5.33
CA GLU A 88 -23.29 -35.98 6.46
C GLU A 88 -21.80 -36.15 6.11
N LYS A 89 -21.47 -36.58 4.88
CA LYS A 89 -20.07 -36.71 4.44
C LYS A 89 -19.44 -35.36 4.05
N ILE A 90 -20.24 -34.35 3.75
CA ILE A 90 -19.77 -33.01 3.40
C ILE A 90 -19.50 -32.21 4.67
N ILE A 91 -20.48 -32.11 5.56
CA ILE A 91 -20.43 -31.31 6.79
C ILE A 91 -19.75 -32.06 7.93
N GLY A 92 -19.88 -33.39 7.97
CA GLY A 92 -19.50 -34.23 9.10
C GLY A 92 -20.69 -34.46 10.04
N LYS A 93 -20.79 -35.68 10.59
CA LYS A 93 -21.94 -36.10 11.42
C LYS A 93 -22.15 -35.20 12.64
N GLU A 94 -21.09 -34.94 13.40
CA GLU A 94 -21.13 -34.10 14.61
C GLU A 94 -21.57 -32.65 14.30
N TYR A 95 -21.05 -32.06 13.22
CA TYR A 95 -21.39 -30.70 12.81
C TYR A 95 -22.82 -30.60 12.27
N LEU A 96 -23.31 -31.62 11.55
CA LEU A 96 -24.69 -31.66 11.07
C LEU A 96 -25.68 -31.79 12.23
N GLU A 97 -25.40 -32.68 13.18
CA GLU A 97 -26.20 -32.82 14.40
C GLU A 97 -26.21 -31.51 15.20
N ALA A 98 -25.05 -30.86 15.37
CA ALA A 98 -24.97 -29.56 16.01
C ALA A 98 -25.80 -28.50 15.25
N LEU A 99 -25.73 -28.44 13.93
CA LEU A 99 -26.49 -27.46 13.14
C LEU A 99 -28.01 -27.67 13.23
N GLN A 100 -28.46 -28.91 13.35
CA GLN A 100 -29.87 -29.28 13.48
C GLN A 100 -30.42 -29.14 14.91
N ARG A 101 -29.55 -29.02 15.92
CA ARG A 101 -29.99 -28.74 17.30
C ARG A 101 -30.71 -27.40 17.38
N PRO A 102 -31.83 -27.32 18.11
CA PRO A 102 -32.60 -26.10 18.24
C PRO A 102 -31.83 -25.00 18.98
N ILE A 103 -32.16 -23.76 18.66
CA ILE A 103 -31.72 -22.55 19.36
C ILE A 103 -32.95 -21.82 19.91
N VAL A 104 -32.75 -21.05 20.96
CA VAL A 104 -33.81 -20.26 21.59
C VAL A 104 -33.40 -18.79 21.62
N VAL A 105 -34.32 -17.90 21.26
CA VAL A 105 -34.07 -16.47 21.13
C VAL A 105 -35.12 -15.70 21.91
N GLU A 106 -34.66 -14.84 22.84
CA GLU A 106 -35.50 -13.88 23.55
C GLU A 106 -35.60 -12.60 22.72
N LEU A 107 -36.81 -12.29 22.25
CA LEU A 107 -37.12 -11.09 21.49
C LEU A 107 -37.91 -10.13 22.37
N VAL A 108 -37.35 -8.95 22.62
CA VAL A 108 -38.02 -7.86 23.33
C VAL A 108 -38.22 -6.71 22.35
N ARG A 109 -39.48 -6.32 22.10
CA ARG A 109 -39.81 -5.21 21.18
C ARG A 109 -39.21 -5.40 19.77
N GLY A 110 -39.13 -6.65 19.32
CA GLY A 110 -38.56 -7.04 18.02
C GLY A 110 -37.04 -7.06 17.92
N LYS A 111 -36.33 -6.84 19.03
CA LYS A 111 -34.87 -6.93 19.11
C LYS A 111 -34.45 -8.16 19.89
N VAL A 112 -33.34 -8.78 19.50
CA VAL A 112 -32.76 -9.90 20.24
C VAL A 112 -32.13 -9.36 21.52
N LYS A 113 -32.61 -9.84 22.67
CA LYS A 113 -32.05 -9.53 23.98
C LYS A 113 -31.04 -10.60 24.41
N THR A 114 -31.42 -11.87 24.28
CA THR A 114 -30.58 -13.01 24.66
C THR A 114 -30.68 -14.13 23.64
N PHE A 115 -29.54 -14.71 23.28
CA PHE A 115 -29.44 -15.89 22.42
C PHE A 115 -29.02 -17.10 23.27
N TYR A 116 -29.75 -18.20 23.17
CA TYR A 116 -29.48 -19.43 23.93
C TYR A 116 -29.13 -20.57 22.97
N SER A 117 -27.99 -21.21 23.23
CA SER A 117 -27.54 -22.40 22.51
C SER A 117 -26.79 -23.35 23.45
N TYR A 118 -26.30 -24.47 22.91
CA TYR A 118 -25.53 -25.47 23.63
C TYR A 118 -24.03 -25.10 23.66
N GLN A 119 -23.40 -25.22 24.83
CA GLN A 119 -22.00 -24.81 25.05
C GLN A 119 -20.97 -25.64 24.28
N ASN A 120 -21.20 -26.94 24.13
CA ASN A 120 -20.28 -27.86 23.44
C ASN A 120 -20.53 -27.92 21.92
N GLU A 121 -20.94 -26.81 21.30
CA GLU A 121 -21.08 -26.73 19.84
C GLU A 121 -19.89 -26.01 19.20
N PRO A 122 -19.44 -26.44 18.02
CA PRO A 122 -18.40 -25.71 17.28
C PRO A 122 -18.82 -24.26 16.99
N GLY A 123 -17.94 -23.28 17.26
CA GLY A 123 -18.25 -21.86 17.06
C GLY A 123 -18.72 -21.51 15.64
N PHE A 124 -18.26 -22.26 14.63
CA PHE A 124 -18.74 -22.11 13.25
C PHE A 124 -20.22 -22.47 13.06
N THR A 125 -20.70 -23.59 13.62
CA THR A 125 -22.12 -23.97 13.50
C THR A 125 -23.01 -23.00 14.26
N GLN A 126 -22.52 -22.50 15.40
CA GLN A 126 -23.17 -21.42 16.12
C GLN A 126 -23.24 -20.13 15.29
N ASN A 127 -22.21 -19.77 14.52
CA ASN A 127 -22.25 -18.59 13.66
C ASN A 127 -23.30 -18.71 12.53
N ILE A 128 -23.51 -19.89 11.93
CA ILE A 128 -24.63 -20.08 10.98
C ILE A 128 -25.99 -19.87 11.69
N LYS A 129 -26.15 -20.44 12.89
CA LYS A 129 -27.35 -20.29 13.72
C LYS A 129 -27.59 -18.83 14.12
N ARG A 130 -26.56 -18.09 14.53
CA ARG A 130 -26.59 -16.65 14.83
C ARG A 130 -27.02 -15.85 13.60
N GLY A 131 -26.55 -16.22 12.41
CA GLY A 131 -26.93 -15.58 11.15
C GLY A 131 -28.41 -15.75 10.83
N LEU A 132 -28.96 -16.95 11.05
CA LEU A 132 -30.40 -17.21 10.92
C LEU A 132 -31.22 -16.48 12.00
N ALA A 133 -30.79 -16.53 13.27
CA ALA A 133 -31.45 -15.84 14.37
C ALA A 133 -31.49 -14.32 14.17
N SER A 134 -30.42 -13.74 13.63
CA SER A 134 -30.31 -12.30 13.33
C SER A 134 -31.35 -11.81 12.33
N LEU A 135 -31.90 -12.68 11.46
CA LEU A 135 -32.96 -12.30 10.53
C LEU A 135 -34.29 -12.00 11.24
N PHE A 136 -34.53 -12.56 12.43
CA PHE A 136 -35.77 -12.31 13.19
C PHE A 136 -35.78 -10.96 13.94
N GLN A 137 -34.65 -10.24 13.92
CA GLN A 137 -34.58 -8.88 14.45
C GLN A 137 -35.17 -7.87 13.45
N LEU A 138 -36.29 -7.27 13.82
CA LEU A 138 -37.07 -6.38 12.94
C LEU A 138 -37.73 -5.25 13.74
N GLN A 139 -37.85 -4.10 13.10
CA GLN A 139 -38.59 -2.95 13.61
C GLN A 139 -39.66 -2.52 12.62
N LEU A 140 -40.90 -2.38 13.10
CA LEU A 140 -42.05 -2.00 12.26
C LEU A 140 -42.21 -0.47 12.09
N HIS A 141 -41.26 0.32 12.59
CA HIS A 141 -41.30 1.78 12.57
C HIS A 141 -40.04 2.33 11.90
N SER A 142 -40.19 3.33 11.03
CA SER A 142 -39.05 3.98 10.38
C SER A 142 -38.18 4.71 11.40
N GLY A 143 -36.87 4.61 11.26
CA GLY A 143 -35.91 5.26 12.15
C GLY A 143 -34.54 4.60 12.11
N SER A 144 -33.56 5.29 12.69
CA SER A 144 -32.21 4.77 12.86
C SER A 144 -32.00 4.31 14.30
N SER A 145 -31.41 3.14 14.47
CA SER A 145 -31.09 2.56 15.77
C SER A 145 -29.77 1.81 15.71
N ARG A 146 -29.11 1.69 16.87
CA ARG A 146 -27.93 0.85 17.01
C ARG A 146 -28.35 -0.55 17.44
N GLU A 147 -27.90 -1.55 16.71
CA GLU A 147 -28.33 -2.94 16.88
C GLU A 147 -27.13 -3.87 17.01
N VAL A 148 -27.29 -4.89 17.84
CA VAL A 148 -26.35 -6.02 17.91
C VAL A 148 -26.93 -7.15 17.06
N ASP A 149 -26.11 -7.68 16.16
CA ASP A 149 -26.38 -8.92 15.45
C ASP A 149 -25.07 -9.68 15.20
N ILE A 150 -25.09 -10.72 14.38
CA ILE A 150 -23.88 -11.49 14.06
C ILE A 150 -22.72 -10.63 13.54
N SER A 151 -22.99 -9.50 12.89
CA SER A 151 -21.97 -8.59 12.37
C SER A 151 -21.34 -7.69 13.45
N GLY A 152 -21.77 -7.80 14.71
CA GLY A 152 -21.39 -6.94 15.82
C GLY A 152 -22.44 -5.86 16.08
N LYS A 153 -22.00 -4.78 16.74
CA LYS A 153 -22.85 -3.64 17.06
C LYS A 153 -22.79 -2.57 15.97
N CYS A 154 -23.83 -2.47 15.14
CA CYS A 154 -23.86 -1.64 13.94
C CYS A 154 -24.98 -0.58 13.98
N ASN A 155 -24.79 0.52 13.24
CA ASN A 155 -25.88 1.46 12.96
C ASN A 155 -26.79 0.87 11.86
N THR A 156 -28.10 0.89 12.12
CA THR A 156 -29.12 0.35 11.23
C THR A 156 -30.20 1.38 10.99
N THR A 157 -30.71 1.45 9.76
CA THR A 157 -31.80 2.35 9.37
C THR A 157 -32.94 1.54 8.78
N TYR A 158 -34.15 1.79 9.27
CA TYR A 158 -35.37 1.14 8.82
C TYR A 158 -36.22 2.09 7.98
N HIS A 159 -36.63 1.62 6.82
CA HIS A 159 -37.63 2.25 5.98
C HIS A 159 -38.85 1.35 5.89
N VAL A 160 -39.95 1.78 6.50
CA VAL A 160 -41.21 1.04 6.53
C VAL A 160 -42.15 1.58 5.46
N ARG A 161 -42.69 0.67 4.65
CA ARG A 161 -43.82 0.86 3.72
C ARG A 161 -44.93 -0.10 4.14
N GLN A 162 -46.16 0.08 3.65
CA GLN A 162 -47.36 -0.66 4.11
C GLN A 162 -47.14 -2.16 4.35
N TYR A 163 -46.52 -2.90 3.42
CA TYR A 163 -46.29 -4.34 3.53
C TYR A 163 -44.81 -4.74 3.40
N GLN A 164 -43.90 -3.76 3.47
CA GLN A 164 -42.48 -4.00 3.23
C GLN A 164 -41.63 -3.15 4.16
N VAL A 165 -40.69 -3.78 4.87
CA VAL A 165 -39.68 -3.09 5.67
C VAL A 165 -38.33 -3.32 5.04
N THR A 166 -37.56 -2.25 4.84
CA THR A 166 -36.17 -2.34 4.38
C THR A 166 -35.24 -1.91 5.50
N LYS A 167 -34.41 -2.83 5.97
CA LYS A 167 -33.33 -2.60 6.92
C LYS A 167 -32.04 -2.39 6.14
N ILE A 168 -31.41 -1.25 6.32
CA ILE A 168 -30.09 -0.93 5.76
C ILE A 168 -29.10 -0.90 6.91
N LYS A 169 -28.04 -1.69 6.82
CA LYS A 169 -26.99 -1.76 7.83
C LYS A 169 -25.75 -1.03 7.31
N ASP A 170 -25.25 -0.10 8.11
CA ASP A 170 -23.98 0.56 7.86
C ASP A 170 -22.84 -0.29 8.41
N LEU A 171 -22.19 -1.04 7.51
CA LEU A 171 -21.14 -2.01 7.87
C LEU A 171 -19.84 -1.35 8.35
N ASP A 172 -19.60 -0.08 8.01
CA ASP A 172 -18.39 0.65 8.44
C ASP A 172 -18.51 1.10 9.91
N SER A 173 -19.73 1.17 10.45
CA SER A 173 -20.02 1.54 11.84
C SER A 173 -20.01 0.36 12.84
N CYS A 174 -19.81 -0.87 12.35
CA CYS A 174 -19.91 -2.08 13.15
C CYS A 174 -18.70 -2.27 14.09
N GLU A 175 -18.95 -2.34 15.39
CA GLU A 175 -17.95 -2.70 16.40
C GLU A 175 -17.89 -4.23 16.54
N ILE A 176 -16.77 -4.84 16.10
CA ILE A 176 -16.46 -6.26 16.26
C ILE A 176 -14.94 -6.45 16.09
N GLU A 177 -14.33 -7.35 16.87
CA GLU A 177 -12.91 -7.68 16.73
C GLU A 177 -12.65 -8.32 15.35
N LYS A 178 -11.93 -7.60 14.49
CA LYS A 178 -11.55 -8.05 13.14
C LYS A 178 -10.09 -7.74 12.88
N LYS A 179 -9.38 -8.69 12.28
CA LYS A 179 -8.06 -8.41 11.70
C LYS A 179 -8.24 -7.57 10.44
N ARG A 180 -7.72 -6.34 10.49
CA ARG A 180 -7.69 -5.43 9.35
C ARG A 180 -6.34 -4.74 9.26
N PHE A 181 -5.69 -4.90 8.11
CA PHE A 181 -4.51 -4.13 7.73
C PHE A 181 -4.82 -3.43 6.40
N THR A 182 -4.55 -2.14 6.34
CA THR A 182 -4.62 -1.34 5.11
C THR A 182 -3.28 -0.62 4.95
N SER A 183 -2.95 -0.17 3.74
CA SER A 183 -1.75 0.64 3.53
C SER A 183 -1.96 2.10 3.98
N HIS A 184 -0.88 2.82 4.29
CA HIS A 184 -0.96 4.27 4.55
C HIS A 184 -1.13 5.06 3.24
N SER A 185 -0.54 4.57 2.15
CA SER A 185 -0.63 5.22 0.84
C SER A 185 -1.91 4.79 0.14
N ARG A 186 -2.81 5.75 -0.11
CA ARG A 186 -4.09 5.48 -0.80
C ARG A 186 -3.89 4.84 -2.18
N ILE A 187 -2.85 5.21 -2.92
CA ILE A 187 -2.58 4.63 -4.25
C ILE A 187 -2.25 3.15 -4.16
N LEU A 188 -1.48 2.75 -3.14
CA LEU A 188 -1.04 1.36 -2.91
C LEU A 188 -2.07 0.52 -2.14
N ASP A 189 -3.15 1.13 -1.66
CA ASP A 189 -4.20 0.49 -0.87
C ASP A 189 -5.34 -0.08 -1.75
N VAL A 190 -6.27 -0.78 -1.09
CA VAL A 190 -7.46 -1.37 -1.70
C VAL A 190 -8.71 -0.60 -1.26
N SER A 191 -9.42 -0.01 -2.22
CA SER A 191 -10.75 0.56 -1.95
C SER A 191 -11.76 -0.54 -1.65
N THR A 192 -12.44 -0.40 -0.51
CA THR A 192 -13.51 -1.30 -0.09
C THR A 192 -14.86 -0.59 -0.17
N LYS A 193 -15.87 -1.30 -0.66
CA LYS A 193 -17.27 -0.86 -0.59
C LYS A 193 -18.12 -2.01 -0.11
N ALA A 194 -18.78 -1.81 1.03
CA ALA A 194 -19.64 -2.78 1.66
C ALA A 194 -21.08 -2.26 1.69
N THR A 195 -22.05 -3.11 1.36
CA THR A 195 -23.48 -2.76 1.48
C THR A 195 -24.23 -3.96 2.01
N SER A 196 -25.07 -3.76 3.03
CA SER A 196 -25.94 -4.79 3.61
C SER A 196 -27.37 -4.27 3.68
N ALA A 197 -28.27 -4.95 2.98
CA ALA A 197 -29.68 -4.59 2.93
C ALA A 197 -30.54 -5.84 3.14
N THR A 198 -31.52 -5.74 4.05
CA THR A 198 -32.49 -6.80 4.32
C THR A 198 -33.90 -6.27 4.06
N VAL A 199 -34.61 -6.94 3.17
CA VAL A 199 -35.99 -6.64 2.80
C VAL A 199 -36.90 -7.67 3.43
N TYR A 200 -37.86 -7.19 4.23
CA TYR A 200 -38.90 -7.97 4.86
C TYR A 200 -40.22 -7.71 4.14
N VAL A 201 -40.91 -8.77 3.73
CA VAL A 201 -42.28 -8.70 3.21
C VAL A 201 -43.21 -9.25 4.27
N LEU A 202 -44.19 -8.44 4.66
CA LEU A 202 -45.13 -8.74 5.73
C LEU A 202 -46.51 -9.05 5.17
N GLU A 203 -47.21 -10.00 5.80
CA GLU A 203 -48.61 -10.36 5.55
C GLU A 203 -49.28 -10.46 6.93
N ASP A 204 -50.35 -9.69 7.15
CA ASP A 204 -51.02 -9.56 8.46
C ASP A 204 -50.07 -9.27 9.64
N SER A 205 -49.10 -8.38 9.42
CA SER A 205 -48.03 -8.01 10.38
C SER A 205 -47.05 -9.13 10.74
N PHE A 206 -47.11 -10.28 10.06
CA PHE A 206 -46.17 -11.39 10.20
C PHE A 206 -45.22 -11.50 9.00
N ILE A 207 -44.05 -12.12 9.22
CA ILE A 207 -43.01 -12.26 8.19
C ILE A 207 -43.42 -13.34 7.17
N LYS A 208 -43.75 -12.92 5.95
CA LYS A 208 -43.98 -13.82 4.81
C LYS A 208 -42.67 -14.24 4.15
N SER A 209 -41.79 -13.26 3.90
CA SER A 209 -40.45 -13.54 3.36
C SER A 209 -39.42 -12.51 3.81
N ILE A 210 -38.16 -12.96 3.93
CA ILE A 210 -36.99 -12.13 4.19
C ILE A 210 -36.00 -12.35 3.06
N LYS A 211 -35.45 -11.27 2.52
CA LYS A 211 -34.37 -11.28 1.53
C LYS A 211 -33.25 -10.38 2.02
N ALA A 212 -32.14 -10.95 2.47
CA ALA A 212 -30.94 -10.21 2.80
C ALA A 212 -29.92 -10.35 1.68
N GLU A 213 -29.28 -9.24 1.30
CA GLU A 213 -28.16 -9.22 0.37
C GLU A 213 -27.03 -8.37 0.94
N GLU A 214 -25.85 -8.98 1.07
CA GLU A 214 -24.61 -8.30 1.38
C GLU A 214 -23.69 -8.34 0.17
N ASN A 215 -23.11 -7.18 -0.16
CA ASN A 215 -22.13 -7.04 -1.21
C ASN A 215 -20.86 -6.43 -0.62
N PHE A 216 -19.72 -7.09 -0.84
CA PHE A 216 -18.40 -6.55 -0.57
C PHE A 216 -17.63 -6.44 -1.87
N VAL A 217 -17.11 -5.26 -2.18
CA VAL A 217 -16.35 -4.97 -3.40
C VAL A 217 -14.97 -4.47 -2.99
N PHE A 218 -13.93 -5.14 -3.51
CA PHE A 218 -12.52 -4.82 -3.29
C PHE A 218 -11.89 -4.43 -4.63
N VAL A 219 -11.23 -3.28 -4.67
CA VAL A 219 -10.60 -2.76 -5.89
C VAL A 219 -9.23 -2.19 -5.56
N LEU A 220 -8.19 -2.69 -6.24
CA LEU A 220 -6.84 -2.10 -6.15
C LEU A 220 -6.84 -0.71 -6.78
N ASN A 221 -6.41 0.31 -6.04
CA ASN A 221 -6.54 1.71 -6.46
C ASN A 221 -5.68 2.01 -7.70
N TYR A 222 -4.41 1.61 -7.70
CA TYR A 222 -3.54 1.76 -8.86
C TYR A 222 -3.95 0.91 -10.07
N ARG A 223 -4.88 -0.06 -9.91
CA ARG A 223 -5.38 -0.89 -11.02
C ARG A 223 -6.79 -1.40 -10.78
N ARG A 224 -7.79 -0.59 -11.12
CA ARG A 224 -9.21 -0.90 -10.86
C ARG A 224 -9.77 -2.11 -11.60
N LYS A 225 -9.09 -2.58 -12.65
CA LYS A 225 -9.41 -3.84 -13.35
C LYS A 225 -9.16 -5.07 -12.49
N THR A 226 -8.30 -4.97 -11.47
CA THR A 226 -8.01 -6.03 -10.51
C THR A 226 -8.84 -5.79 -9.27
N GLY A 227 -9.88 -6.59 -9.10
CA GLY A 227 -10.78 -6.47 -7.97
C GLY A 227 -11.65 -7.71 -7.82
N ALA A 228 -12.19 -7.87 -6.62
CA ALA A 228 -13.02 -9.00 -6.24
C ALA A 228 -14.36 -8.50 -5.67
N LYS A 229 -15.38 -9.33 -5.80
CA LYS A 229 -16.70 -9.11 -5.25
C LYS A 229 -17.17 -10.37 -4.55
N ILE A 230 -17.61 -10.20 -3.31
CA ILE A 230 -18.35 -11.20 -2.55
C ILE A 230 -19.80 -10.77 -2.51
N VAL A 231 -20.71 -11.69 -2.83
CA VAL A 231 -22.15 -11.50 -2.68
C VAL A 231 -22.68 -12.60 -1.78
N SER A 232 -23.24 -12.24 -0.63
CA SER A 232 -23.94 -13.15 0.27
C SER A 232 -25.43 -12.86 0.20
N LYS A 233 -26.25 -13.89 -0.01
CA LYS A 233 -27.71 -13.78 -0.06
C LYS A 233 -28.32 -14.72 0.95
N GLN A 234 -29.28 -14.22 1.73
CA GLN A 234 -30.14 -15.06 2.55
C GLN A 234 -31.58 -14.86 2.12
N ARG A 235 -32.32 -15.96 2.00
CA ARG A 235 -33.75 -15.94 1.71
C ARG A 235 -34.46 -16.89 2.65
N LEU A 236 -35.44 -16.36 3.37
CA LEU A 236 -36.31 -17.09 4.28
C LEU A 236 -37.76 -16.90 3.79
N GLU A 237 -38.49 -17.98 3.54
CA GLU A 237 -39.87 -17.92 3.03
C GLU A 237 -40.80 -18.81 3.82
N LEU A 238 -41.94 -18.27 4.24
CA LEU A 238 -42.98 -19.03 4.91
C LEU A 238 -43.64 -20.00 3.91
N LYS A 239 -43.66 -21.29 4.25
CA LYS A 239 -44.29 -22.34 3.44
C LYS A 239 -45.65 -22.76 3.96
N SER A 240 -45.77 -22.96 5.28
CA SER A 240 -47.02 -23.37 5.90
C SER A 240 -47.05 -23.03 7.39
N VAL A 241 -48.25 -22.92 7.95
CA VAL A 241 -48.48 -22.76 9.39
C VAL A 241 -49.26 -23.97 9.88
N GLN A 242 -48.75 -24.66 10.90
CA GLN A 242 -49.34 -25.87 11.49
C GLN A 242 -49.67 -25.65 12.96
N ALA A 243 -50.46 -26.54 13.58
CA ALA A 243 -50.64 -26.52 15.03
C ALA A 243 -49.30 -26.83 15.72
N GLY A 244 -48.88 -25.95 16.62
CA GLY A 244 -47.63 -26.03 17.38
C GLY A 244 -47.85 -26.52 18.81
N MET A 245 -46.75 -26.61 19.57
CA MET A 245 -46.83 -26.88 21.01
C MET A 245 -47.45 -25.71 21.76
N GLY A 246 -48.14 -26.01 22.87
CA GLY A 246 -48.69 -25.03 23.80
C GLY A 246 -47.60 -24.20 24.49
N LEU A 247 -47.96 -22.97 24.91
CA LEU A 247 -47.09 -22.08 25.68
C LEU A 247 -46.67 -22.71 27.03
N ILE A 248 -45.41 -22.52 27.42
CA ILE A 248 -44.90 -22.92 28.74
C ILE A 248 -45.26 -21.82 29.74
N ALA A 249 -46.01 -22.16 30.80
CA ALA A 249 -46.35 -21.21 31.84
C ALA A 249 -45.17 -20.99 32.81
N ALA A 250 -44.57 -19.79 32.78
CA ALA A 250 -43.53 -19.38 33.73
C ALA A 250 -43.54 -17.86 33.93
N LYS A 251 -43.09 -17.38 35.10
CA LYS A 251 -42.97 -15.94 35.40
C LYS A 251 -41.73 -15.29 34.78
N GLN A 252 -40.66 -16.06 34.52
CA GLN A 252 -39.39 -15.56 34.00
C GLN A 252 -38.81 -16.51 32.95
N VAL A 253 -38.13 -15.95 31.94
CA VAL A 253 -37.45 -16.68 30.85
C VAL A 253 -36.50 -17.76 31.40
N ALA A 254 -35.76 -17.47 32.46
CA ALA A 254 -34.83 -18.42 33.07
C ALA A 254 -35.52 -19.71 33.58
N GLY A 255 -36.78 -19.61 34.04
CA GLY A 255 -37.59 -20.77 34.42
C GLY A 255 -37.96 -21.62 33.21
N VAL A 256 -38.33 -20.99 32.09
CA VAL A 256 -38.68 -21.66 30.83
C VAL A 256 -37.49 -22.41 30.26
N ILE A 257 -36.31 -21.78 30.23
CA ILE A 257 -35.08 -22.40 29.72
C ILE A 257 -34.70 -23.63 30.55
N LYS A 258 -34.76 -23.54 31.89
CA LYS A 258 -34.51 -24.69 32.78
C LYS A 258 -35.49 -25.84 32.57
N THR A 259 -36.77 -25.55 32.31
CA THR A 259 -37.80 -26.56 32.04
C THR A 259 -37.65 -27.21 30.66
N LEU A 260 -37.14 -26.47 29.67
CA LEU A 260 -36.89 -26.99 28.32
C LEU A 260 -35.71 -27.95 28.28
N ASP A 261 -34.53 -27.46 28.67
CA ASP A 261 -33.29 -28.23 28.74
C ASP A 261 -32.27 -27.44 29.57
N PRO A 262 -31.80 -27.96 30.71
CA PRO A 262 -30.83 -27.25 31.55
C PRO A 262 -29.47 -27.05 30.85
N SER A 263 -29.24 -27.69 29.70
CA SER A 263 -28.00 -27.58 28.91
C SER A 263 -27.92 -26.29 28.06
N TYR A 264 -29.01 -25.52 27.95
CA TYR A 264 -29.00 -24.22 27.28
C TYR A 264 -28.21 -23.19 28.10
N VAL A 265 -27.31 -22.49 27.42
CA VAL A 265 -26.51 -21.41 27.99
C VAL A 265 -26.77 -20.13 27.22
N ALA A 266 -26.87 -19.01 27.93
CA ALA A 266 -26.95 -17.68 27.33
C ALA A 266 -25.60 -17.32 26.69
N MET A 267 -25.63 -16.90 25.43
CA MET A 267 -24.46 -16.58 24.62
C MET A 267 -24.66 -15.25 23.89
N PRO A 268 -23.56 -14.55 23.52
CA PRO A 268 -23.65 -13.38 22.67
C PRO A 268 -24.15 -13.75 21.27
N LEU A 269 -24.94 -12.86 20.68
CA LEU A 269 -25.42 -12.97 19.30
C LEU A 269 -24.30 -12.65 18.28
N GLU A 270 -23.31 -11.88 18.69
CA GLU A 270 -22.12 -11.55 17.89
C GLU A 270 -21.36 -12.82 17.53
N ALA A 271 -20.71 -12.82 16.36
CA ALA A 271 -19.95 -13.96 15.92
C ALA A 271 -18.74 -14.24 16.82
N GLU A 272 -18.48 -15.52 17.04
CA GLU A 272 -17.24 -15.94 17.68
C GLU A 272 -16.11 -16.08 16.65
N PRO A 273 -14.88 -15.67 17.01
CA PRO A 273 -13.73 -15.82 16.13
C PRO A 273 -13.37 -17.30 15.99
N VAL A 274 -13.50 -17.83 14.78
CA VAL A 274 -13.12 -19.22 14.46
C VAL A 274 -11.72 -19.24 13.88
N LYS A 275 -10.77 -19.89 14.56
CA LYS A 275 -9.44 -20.14 14.00
C LYS A 275 -9.52 -21.32 13.02
N SER A 276 -9.07 -21.11 11.79
CA SER A 276 -8.91 -22.21 10.83
C SER A 276 -7.69 -23.05 11.22
N GLU A 277 -7.89 -24.23 11.80
CA GLU A 277 -6.80 -25.17 12.05
C GLU A 277 -6.34 -25.81 10.73
N CYS A 278 -5.15 -25.45 10.27
CA CYS A 278 -4.57 -26.11 9.10
C CYS A 278 -3.92 -27.44 9.51
N LYS A 279 -4.67 -28.55 9.38
CA LYS A 279 -4.20 -29.90 9.76
C LYS A 279 -3.05 -30.48 8.90
N LYS A 280 -2.67 -29.82 7.79
CA LYS A 280 -1.63 -30.27 6.84
C LYS A 280 -0.81 -29.11 6.23
N CYS A 281 -0.62 -28.01 6.95
CA CYS A 281 0.27 -26.96 6.44
C CYS A 281 1.73 -27.39 6.66
N PRO A 282 2.62 -27.17 5.68
CA PRO A 282 4.04 -27.43 5.86
C PRO A 282 4.59 -26.55 6.99
N SER A 283 5.61 -27.04 7.70
CA SER A 283 6.32 -26.23 8.68
C SER A 283 7.01 -25.03 8.00
N LEU A 284 7.34 -23.98 8.77
CA LEU A 284 8.02 -22.80 8.21
C LEU A 284 9.35 -23.19 7.53
N SER A 285 10.10 -24.14 8.12
CA SER A 285 11.36 -24.64 7.55
C SER A 285 11.17 -25.42 6.24
N GLU A 286 10.14 -26.28 6.16
CA GLU A 286 9.81 -27.01 4.92
C GLU A 286 9.42 -26.05 3.80
N HIS A 287 8.60 -25.04 4.12
CA HIS A 287 8.21 -24.06 3.13
C HIS A 287 9.41 -23.26 2.64
N TRP A 288 10.27 -22.81 3.56
CA TRP A 288 11.50 -22.09 3.21
C TRP A 288 12.41 -22.90 2.28
N GLN A 289 12.65 -24.18 2.58
CA GLN A 289 13.43 -25.07 1.72
C GLN A 289 12.86 -25.22 0.31
N SER A 290 11.53 -25.12 0.15
CA SER A 290 10.88 -25.20 -1.16
C SER A 290 11.04 -23.95 -2.02
N ILE A 291 11.27 -22.78 -1.41
CA ILE A 291 11.32 -21.49 -2.11
C ILE A 291 12.70 -20.84 -2.15
N ARG A 292 13.66 -21.30 -1.33
CA ARG A 292 15.00 -20.71 -1.20
C ARG A 292 15.71 -20.49 -2.53
N GLU A 293 15.55 -21.44 -3.45
CA GLU A 293 16.20 -21.41 -4.78
C GLU A 293 15.72 -20.27 -5.66
N HIS A 294 14.49 -19.80 -5.46
CA HIS A 294 13.93 -18.64 -6.16
C HIS A 294 14.35 -17.31 -5.53
N MET A 295 14.74 -17.32 -4.25
CA MET A 295 15.19 -16.15 -3.48
C MET A 295 16.69 -15.87 -3.61
N HIS A 296 17.40 -16.61 -4.48
CA HIS A 296 18.83 -16.38 -4.73
C HIS A 296 19.09 -14.95 -5.26
N PRO A 297 20.17 -14.27 -4.82
CA PRO A 297 20.50 -12.89 -5.25
C PRO A 297 20.45 -12.65 -6.77
N ASP A 298 20.89 -13.62 -7.57
CA ASP A 298 20.92 -13.53 -9.03
C ASP A 298 19.54 -13.64 -9.69
N LYS A 299 18.56 -14.24 -8.99
CA LYS A 299 17.20 -14.47 -9.49
C LYS A 299 16.20 -13.45 -8.96
N LEU A 300 16.63 -12.49 -8.13
CA LEU A 300 15.73 -11.49 -7.55
C LEU A 300 15.01 -10.64 -8.60
N SER A 301 15.63 -10.43 -9.75
CA SER A 301 15.02 -9.71 -10.89
C SER A 301 13.87 -10.49 -11.57
N LYS A 302 13.51 -11.68 -11.09
CA LYS A 302 12.40 -12.50 -11.61
C LYS A 302 11.14 -12.41 -10.73
N PRO A 303 9.92 -12.48 -11.30
CA PRO A 303 8.66 -12.43 -10.56
C PRO A 303 8.49 -13.62 -9.63
N GLU A 304 9.10 -14.77 -9.93
CA GLU A 304 9.09 -15.94 -9.04
C GLU A 304 9.72 -15.62 -7.69
N ALA A 305 10.75 -14.76 -7.63
CA ALA A 305 11.35 -14.31 -6.37
C ALA A 305 10.35 -13.49 -5.56
N ALA A 306 9.70 -12.50 -6.17
CA ALA A 306 8.66 -11.70 -5.52
C ALA A 306 7.46 -12.56 -5.07
N LYS A 307 7.05 -13.56 -5.87
CA LYS A 307 6.00 -14.53 -5.50
C LYS A 307 6.40 -15.37 -4.29
N SER A 308 7.60 -15.94 -4.31
CA SER A 308 8.14 -16.74 -3.20
C SER A 308 8.26 -15.90 -1.92
N PHE A 309 8.70 -14.64 -2.05
CA PHE A 309 8.77 -13.67 -0.96
C PHE A 309 7.40 -13.42 -0.31
N LEU A 310 6.36 -13.13 -1.11
CA LEU A 310 5.00 -12.92 -0.57
C LEU A 310 4.45 -14.18 0.11
N SER A 311 4.62 -15.34 -0.51
CA SER A 311 4.21 -16.64 0.07
C SER A 311 4.91 -16.90 1.41
N PHE A 312 6.18 -16.53 1.54
CA PHE A 312 6.91 -16.71 2.78
C PHE A 312 6.40 -15.81 3.89
N ILE A 313 6.13 -14.54 3.59
CA ILE A 313 5.56 -13.57 4.55
C ILE A 313 4.26 -14.08 5.16
N GLN A 314 3.36 -14.66 4.34
CA GLN A 314 2.10 -15.22 4.82
C GLN A 314 2.29 -16.33 5.85
N ASN A 315 3.34 -17.14 5.69
CA ASN A 315 3.68 -18.20 6.64
C ASN A 315 4.38 -17.65 7.89
N ILE A 316 5.28 -16.66 7.74
CA ILE A 316 5.92 -15.98 8.89
C ILE A 316 4.87 -15.34 9.80
N ARG A 317 3.82 -14.72 9.23
CA ARG A 317 2.71 -14.12 9.99
C ARG A 317 1.95 -15.08 10.90
N ARG A 318 2.12 -16.38 10.70
CA ARG A 318 1.48 -17.45 11.49
C ARG A 318 2.47 -18.20 12.38
N ALA A 319 3.77 -17.95 12.23
CA ALA A 319 4.83 -18.65 12.92
C ALA A 319 5.12 -18.04 14.30
N THR A 320 5.74 -18.82 15.17
CA THR A 320 6.20 -18.32 16.48
C THR A 320 7.59 -17.69 16.37
N LYS A 321 7.96 -16.92 17.41
CA LYS A 321 9.29 -16.28 17.52
C LYS A 321 10.43 -17.31 17.37
N GLU A 322 10.31 -18.46 18.01
CA GLU A 322 11.35 -19.50 18.04
C GLU A 322 11.56 -20.15 16.66
N GLU A 323 10.47 -20.39 15.94
CA GLU A 323 10.51 -20.94 14.58
C GLU A 323 11.22 -19.96 13.62
N ILE A 324 10.91 -18.67 13.74
CA ILE A 324 11.53 -17.60 12.95
C ILE A 324 13.02 -17.51 13.28
N LEU A 325 13.39 -17.45 14.56
CA LEU A 325 14.79 -17.40 15.01
C LEU A 325 15.60 -18.62 14.53
N LYS A 326 14.99 -19.81 14.54
CA LYS A 326 15.65 -21.03 14.07
C LYS A 326 16.05 -20.91 12.61
N ILE A 327 15.18 -20.38 11.74
CA ILE A 327 15.49 -20.19 10.32
C ILE A 327 16.61 -19.18 10.14
N ILE A 328 16.48 -18.00 10.75
CA ILE A 328 17.46 -16.91 10.58
C ILE A 328 18.86 -17.35 11.06
N LYS A 329 18.96 -18.06 12.19
CA LYS A 329 20.24 -18.55 12.73
C LYS A 329 20.85 -19.70 11.91
N SER A 330 20.05 -20.47 11.19
CA SER A 330 20.51 -21.63 10.42
C SER A 330 20.89 -21.32 8.97
N GLU A 331 20.62 -20.11 8.49
CA GLU A 331 20.72 -19.78 7.07
C GLU A 331 22.12 -19.31 6.65
N ASN A 332 22.44 -19.52 5.37
CA ASN A 332 23.69 -19.06 4.78
C ASN A 332 23.70 -17.54 4.59
N LYS A 333 24.90 -16.94 4.67
CA LYS A 333 25.12 -15.49 4.50
C LYS A 333 24.55 -14.92 3.19
N GLU A 334 24.48 -15.74 2.13
CA GLU A 334 23.97 -15.34 0.81
C GLU A 334 22.45 -15.11 0.76
N PHE A 335 21.66 -15.89 1.51
CA PHE A 335 20.19 -15.81 1.53
C PHE A 335 19.67 -15.00 2.71
N LEU A 336 20.51 -14.76 3.71
CA LEU A 336 20.15 -14.06 4.94
C LEU A 336 19.55 -12.67 4.69
N PRO A 337 20.03 -11.83 3.76
CA PRO A 337 19.39 -10.55 3.46
C PRO A 337 17.91 -10.67 3.04
N GLN A 338 17.57 -11.66 2.22
CA GLN A 338 16.21 -11.90 1.73
C GLN A 338 15.29 -12.44 2.84
N VAL A 339 15.85 -13.25 3.74
CA VAL A 339 15.12 -13.69 4.95
C VAL A 339 14.85 -12.50 5.86
N VAL A 340 15.82 -11.61 6.06
CA VAL A 340 15.64 -10.36 6.83
C VAL A 340 14.56 -9.48 6.21
N ASP A 341 14.56 -9.30 4.88
CA ASP A 341 13.52 -8.55 4.16
C ASP A 341 12.13 -9.16 4.44
N ALA A 342 12.01 -10.49 4.40
CA ALA A 342 10.73 -11.19 4.58
C ALA A 342 10.23 -11.16 6.03
N VAL A 343 11.11 -11.42 7.00
CA VAL A 343 10.77 -11.41 8.43
C VAL A 343 10.35 -10.01 8.87
N THR A 344 11.07 -8.99 8.43
CA THR A 344 10.73 -7.59 8.76
C THR A 344 9.41 -7.16 8.10
N SER A 345 9.17 -7.60 6.86
CA SER A 345 7.92 -7.30 6.13
C SER A 345 6.68 -7.99 6.69
N ALA A 346 6.85 -9.05 7.50
CA ALA A 346 5.74 -9.75 8.14
C ALA A 346 4.96 -8.86 9.11
N GLN A 347 5.64 -7.93 9.78
CA GLN A 347 5.06 -6.89 10.64
C GLN A 347 4.22 -7.44 11.82
N THR A 348 4.56 -8.62 12.35
CA THR A 348 3.96 -9.15 13.60
C THR A 348 4.87 -8.88 14.80
N PRO A 349 4.33 -8.80 16.03
CA PRO A 349 5.15 -8.67 17.25
C PRO A 349 6.23 -9.76 17.35
N GLU A 350 5.89 -11.01 17.05
CA GLU A 350 6.80 -12.15 17.12
C GLU A 350 7.94 -12.03 16.10
N SER A 351 7.64 -11.56 14.88
CA SER A 351 8.65 -11.34 13.85
C SER A 351 9.61 -10.19 14.20
N LEU A 352 9.09 -9.12 14.81
CA LEU A 352 9.89 -7.97 15.25
C LEU A 352 10.82 -8.34 16.42
N GLU A 353 10.31 -9.08 17.41
CA GLU A 353 11.13 -9.56 18.52
C GLU A 353 12.22 -10.52 18.06
N ALA A 354 11.90 -11.44 17.14
CA ALA A 354 12.88 -12.37 16.57
C ALA A 354 14.02 -11.63 15.84
N ILE A 355 13.70 -10.66 14.99
CA ILE A 355 14.74 -9.96 14.22
C ILE A 355 15.57 -9.01 15.10
N LEU A 356 14.97 -8.36 16.11
CA LEU A 356 15.69 -7.50 17.04
C LEU A 356 16.59 -8.27 18.02
N GLU A 357 16.26 -9.53 18.32
CA GLU A 357 17.13 -10.44 19.08
C GLU A 357 18.30 -10.94 18.22
N PHE A 358 18.07 -11.16 16.93
CA PHE A 358 19.11 -11.63 16.01
C PHE A 358 20.12 -10.54 15.62
N LEU A 359 19.67 -9.30 15.42
CA LEU A 359 20.52 -8.20 14.97
C LEU A 359 21.21 -7.48 16.13
N ASP A 360 22.54 -7.56 16.17
CA ASP A 360 23.36 -6.78 17.09
C ASP A 360 23.85 -5.49 16.42
N PHE A 361 23.29 -4.35 16.81
CA PHE A 361 23.67 -3.01 16.34
C PHE A 361 25.05 -2.55 16.83
N LYS A 362 25.66 -3.27 17.77
CA LYS A 362 27.02 -3.05 18.24
C LYS A 362 28.07 -3.77 17.39
N ASP A 363 27.66 -4.68 16.52
CA ASP A 363 28.56 -5.38 15.62
C ASP A 363 28.54 -4.76 14.22
N ALA A 364 29.69 -4.23 13.79
CA ALA A 364 29.86 -3.68 12.45
C ALA A 364 29.84 -4.76 11.35
N SER A 365 30.07 -6.04 11.68
CA SER A 365 30.11 -7.13 10.70
C SER A 365 28.72 -7.43 10.08
N THR A 366 27.65 -7.05 10.77
CA THR A 366 26.25 -7.28 10.34
C THR A 366 25.63 -6.07 9.62
N PHE A 367 26.44 -5.10 9.20
CA PHE A 367 26.02 -3.86 8.53
C PHE A 367 24.94 -4.07 7.47
N ILE A 368 25.15 -5.00 6.53
CA ILE A 368 24.23 -5.25 5.41
C ILE A 368 22.85 -5.67 5.93
N LEU A 369 22.80 -6.52 6.96
CA LEU A 369 21.54 -7.03 7.52
C LEU A 369 20.81 -5.96 8.32
N GLN A 370 21.55 -5.13 9.07
CA GLN A 370 21.00 -3.98 9.78
C GLN A 370 20.38 -2.97 8.80
N GLU A 371 21.07 -2.69 7.70
CA GLU A 371 20.58 -1.79 6.66
C GLU A 371 19.31 -2.34 5.98
N ARG A 372 19.28 -3.63 5.64
CA ARG A 372 18.09 -4.30 5.09
C ARG A 372 16.89 -4.22 6.03
N PHE A 373 17.09 -4.55 7.30
CA PHE A 373 16.06 -4.44 8.34
C PHE A 373 15.51 -3.02 8.45
N LEU A 374 16.39 -2.01 8.51
CA LEU A 374 15.98 -0.61 8.61
C LEU A 374 15.21 -0.14 7.37
N TYR A 375 15.68 -0.46 6.16
CA TYR A 375 14.94 -0.12 4.94
C TYR A 375 13.59 -0.84 4.84
N ALA A 376 13.51 -2.12 5.21
CA ALA A 376 12.24 -2.84 5.27
C ALA A 376 11.27 -2.19 6.28
N CYS A 377 11.76 -1.69 7.42
CA CYS A 377 10.96 -0.89 8.35
C CYS A 377 10.51 0.44 7.71
N GLY A 378 11.38 1.11 6.96
CA GLY A 378 11.05 2.30 6.18
C GLY A 378 9.93 2.06 5.17
N PHE A 379 9.89 0.87 4.55
CA PHE A 379 8.84 0.45 3.61
C PHE A 379 7.61 -0.19 4.25
N ALA A 380 7.58 -0.40 5.57
CA ALA A 380 6.47 -1.05 6.27
C ALA A 380 5.10 -0.50 5.85
N SER A 381 4.19 -1.40 5.47
CA SER A 381 2.87 -1.06 4.94
C SER A 381 1.95 -0.51 6.02
N HIS A 382 2.02 -1.06 7.25
CA HIS A 382 1.21 -0.71 8.40
C HIS A 382 2.06 -0.64 9.69
N PRO A 383 2.95 0.34 9.83
CA PRO A 383 3.84 0.44 10.99
C PRO A 383 3.06 0.64 12.30
N THR A 384 3.58 0.06 13.39
CA THR A 384 3.00 0.14 14.74
C THR A 384 3.78 1.11 15.64
N GLU A 385 3.16 1.53 16.74
CA GLU A 385 3.85 2.32 17.78
C GLU A 385 5.02 1.53 18.39
N THR A 386 4.85 0.22 18.55
CA THR A 386 5.89 -0.67 19.10
C THR A 386 7.16 -0.66 18.25
N LEU A 387 7.03 -0.68 16.92
CA LEU A 387 8.17 -0.59 16.01
C LEU A 387 8.94 0.73 16.20
N LEU A 388 8.24 1.86 16.22
CA LEU A 388 8.88 3.17 16.41
C LEU A 388 9.56 3.25 17.79
N LYS A 389 8.92 2.74 18.84
CA LYS A 389 9.49 2.69 20.18
C LYS A 389 10.79 1.87 20.21
N SER A 390 10.79 0.67 19.65
CA SER A 390 11.98 -0.19 19.57
C SER A 390 13.13 0.46 18.80
N LEU A 391 12.86 1.14 17.67
CA LEU A 391 13.90 1.87 16.95
C LEU A 391 14.42 3.06 17.75
N THR A 392 13.54 3.79 18.44
CA THR A 392 13.94 4.92 19.30
C THR A 392 14.85 4.47 20.45
N GLU A 393 14.56 3.31 21.05
CA GLU A 393 15.42 2.70 22.07
C GLU A 393 16.78 2.29 21.50
N LYS A 394 16.82 1.66 20.32
CA LYS A 394 18.08 1.32 19.62
C LYS A 394 18.90 2.56 19.28
N PHE A 395 18.26 3.67 18.87
CA PHE A 395 18.96 4.93 18.61
C PHE A 395 19.63 5.54 19.84
N LYS A 396 18.99 5.40 21.01
CA LYS A 396 19.53 5.88 22.29
C LYS A 396 20.67 5.01 22.81
N GLY A 397 20.72 3.75 22.37
CA GLY A 397 21.80 2.82 22.68
C GLY A 397 23.07 3.06 21.88
N GLU A 398 24.00 2.12 21.98
CA GLU A 398 25.24 2.09 21.20
C GLU A 398 24.99 1.50 19.81
N VAL A 399 25.43 2.21 18.77
CA VAL A 399 25.41 1.76 17.37
C VAL A 399 26.84 1.89 16.84
N ALA A 400 27.39 0.80 16.30
CA ALA A 400 28.80 0.74 15.91
C ALA A 400 29.10 1.55 14.64
N SER A 401 28.22 1.47 13.63
CA SER A 401 28.37 2.21 12.37
C SER A 401 27.59 3.53 12.43
N GLN A 402 28.26 4.61 12.03
CA GLN A 402 27.64 5.93 11.92
C GLN A 402 26.59 5.96 10.79
N GLU A 403 26.83 5.25 9.69
CA GLU A 403 25.90 5.15 8.56
C GLU A 403 24.62 4.40 8.92
N ILE A 404 24.71 3.38 9.80
CA ILE A 404 23.52 2.68 10.33
C ILE A 404 22.77 3.59 11.31
N ARG A 405 23.49 4.33 12.14
CA ARG A 405 22.89 5.34 13.02
C ARG A 405 22.13 6.40 12.22
N GLU A 406 22.67 6.82 11.09
CA GLU A 406 22.01 7.73 10.15
C GLU A 406 20.75 7.11 9.54
N THR A 407 20.85 5.91 8.97
CA THR A 407 19.71 5.19 8.39
C THR A 407 18.59 5.01 9.41
N LEU A 408 18.92 4.72 10.67
CA LEU A 408 17.95 4.54 11.74
C LEU A 408 17.11 5.82 11.96
N VAL A 409 17.74 6.99 12.04
CA VAL A 409 17.04 8.27 12.22
C VAL A 409 16.20 8.63 10.98
N ILE A 410 16.71 8.35 9.79
CA ILE A 410 15.98 8.55 8.52
C ILE A 410 14.69 7.70 8.48
N VAL A 411 14.76 6.44 8.93
CA VAL A 411 13.63 5.51 9.02
C VAL A 411 12.65 5.95 10.11
N MET A 412 13.12 6.40 11.27
CA MET A 412 12.25 6.99 12.30
C MET A 412 11.41 8.14 11.73
N GLY A 413 12.01 9.01 10.90
CA GLY A 413 11.28 10.06 10.20
C GLY A 413 10.14 9.52 9.33
N ALA A 414 10.38 8.45 8.57
CA ALA A 414 9.36 7.83 7.71
C ALA A 414 8.22 7.21 8.52
N LEU A 415 8.55 6.55 9.65
CA LEU A 415 7.54 5.99 10.56
C LEU A 415 6.68 7.07 11.20
N ILE A 416 7.26 8.21 11.58
CA ILE A 416 6.52 9.35 12.12
C ILE A 416 5.49 9.84 11.11
N ARG A 417 5.88 10.04 9.84
CA ARG A 417 4.95 10.44 8.77
C ARG A 417 3.79 9.45 8.64
N LYS A 418 4.12 8.16 8.49
CA LYS A 418 3.11 7.09 8.31
C LYS A 418 2.14 6.97 9.50
N LEU A 419 2.62 7.13 10.73
CA LEU A 419 1.77 7.09 11.93
C LEU A 419 0.93 8.37 12.06
N CYS A 420 1.47 9.54 11.71
CA CYS A 420 0.73 10.80 11.70
C CYS A 420 -0.39 10.80 10.64
N ASP A 421 -0.14 10.25 9.45
CA ASP A 421 -1.14 10.12 8.38
C ASP A 421 -2.33 9.22 8.77
N ARG A 422 -2.17 8.37 9.79
CA ARG A 422 -3.20 7.50 10.37
C ARG A 422 -3.80 8.04 11.67
N GLU A 423 -3.79 9.37 11.85
CA GLU A 423 -4.31 10.05 13.05
C GLU A 423 -3.55 9.70 14.35
N GLY A 424 -2.45 8.94 14.27
CA GLY A 424 -1.60 8.52 15.39
C GLY A 424 -0.54 9.54 15.79
N CYS A 425 -0.64 10.78 15.34
CA CYS A 425 0.39 11.80 15.54
C CYS A 425 0.57 12.22 17.01
N LYS A 426 -0.41 11.90 17.86
CA LYS A 426 -0.42 12.17 19.32
C LYS A 426 0.05 10.97 20.17
N LEU A 427 0.42 9.86 19.54
CA LEU A 427 0.91 8.68 20.27
C LEU A 427 2.20 9.00 21.05
N PRO A 428 2.38 8.47 22.27
CA PRO A 428 3.55 8.76 23.11
C PRO A 428 4.89 8.57 22.39
N ALA A 429 5.09 7.44 21.71
CA ALA A 429 6.36 7.17 21.01
C ALA A 429 6.60 8.15 19.84
N VAL A 430 5.53 8.60 19.17
CA VAL A 430 5.61 9.57 18.07
C VAL A 430 6.03 10.94 18.62
N VAL A 431 5.40 11.40 19.70
CA VAL A 431 5.73 12.69 20.34
C VAL A 431 7.16 12.68 20.85
N GLU A 432 7.60 11.57 21.44
CA GLU A 432 8.98 11.40 21.90
C GLU A 432 9.99 11.49 20.74
N ALA A 433 9.76 10.73 19.67
CA ALA A 433 10.65 10.71 18.51
C ALA A 433 10.70 12.07 17.80
N LYS A 434 9.56 12.75 17.65
CA LYS A 434 9.48 14.14 17.14
C LYS A 434 10.33 15.09 17.97
N ARG A 435 10.16 15.05 19.29
CA ARG A 435 10.90 15.90 20.23
C ARG A 435 12.41 15.62 20.18
N LEU A 436 12.79 14.36 20.00
CA LEU A 436 14.19 13.97 19.86
C LEU A 436 14.83 14.57 18.61
N ILE A 437 14.16 14.52 17.46
CA ILE A 437 14.68 15.04 16.18
C ILE A 437 14.74 16.58 16.21
N LEU A 438 13.65 17.24 16.62
CA LEU A 438 13.56 18.70 16.60
C LEU A 438 14.50 19.37 17.61
N ASN A 439 14.56 18.90 18.86
CA ASN A 439 15.44 19.49 19.87
C ASN A 439 16.92 19.39 19.51
N ARG A 440 17.32 18.32 18.81
CA ARG A 440 18.70 18.12 18.35
C ARG A 440 19.07 19.10 17.25
N LEU A 441 18.15 19.44 16.36
CA LEU A 441 18.36 20.46 15.34
C LEU A 441 18.36 21.88 15.93
N GLU A 442 17.48 22.18 16.89
CA GLU A 442 17.43 23.52 17.51
C GLU A 442 18.69 23.84 18.33
N LYS A 443 19.26 22.83 18.99
CA LYS A 443 20.43 22.95 19.87
C LYS A 443 21.72 22.41 19.24
N ALA A 444 21.76 22.28 17.91
CA ALA A 444 22.88 21.71 17.20
C ALA A 444 24.18 22.51 17.43
N LYS A 445 25.25 21.82 17.82
CA LYS A 445 26.62 22.34 17.86
C LYS A 445 27.32 22.10 16.52
N LYS A 446 28.50 22.73 16.32
CA LYS A 446 29.26 22.66 15.07
C LYS A 446 29.68 21.21 14.68
N ASP A 447 29.82 20.33 15.65
CA ASP A 447 30.19 18.91 15.47
C ASP A 447 28.97 17.96 15.36
N ASP A 448 27.74 18.47 15.52
CA ASP A 448 26.55 17.63 15.41
C ASP A 448 26.27 17.30 13.95
N ASN A 449 25.97 16.03 13.65
CA ASN A 449 25.58 15.59 12.31
C ASN A 449 24.16 16.08 11.96
N VAL A 450 24.06 17.35 11.59
CA VAL A 450 22.81 18.04 11.21
C VAL A 450 22.15 17.37 10.00
N GLN A 451 22.94 16.86 9.06
CA GLN A 451 22.46 16.23 7.83
C GLN A 451 21.53 15.04 8.11
N MET A 452 21.90 14.19 9.07
CA MET A 452 21.08 13.05 9.50
C MET A 452 19.67 13.47 9.92
N TYR A 453 19.55 14.51 10.75
CA TYR A 453 18.27 14.97 11.25
C TYR A 453 17.45 15.70 10.18
N LEU A 454 18.10 16.43 9.26
CA LEU A 454 17.42 17.05 8.12
C LEU A 454 16.84 15.99 7.16
N LEU A 455 17.56 14.90 6.91
CA LEU A 455 17.05 13.77 6.11
C LEU A 455 15.85 13.10 6.79
N ALA A 456 15.89 12.95 8.11
CA ALA A 456 14.74 12.45 8.87
C ALA A 456 13.53 13.39 8.79
N LEU A 457 13.72 14.71 8.86
CA LEU A 457 12.64 15.69 8.65
C LEU A 457 12.11 15.67 7.22
N LYS A 458 12.98 15.44 6.22
CA LYS A 458 12.59 15.25 4.81
C LYS A 458 11.69 14.03 4.62
N ASN A 459 11.76 13.03 5.51
CA ASN A 459 10.81 11.92 5.56
C ASN A 459 9.58 12.20 6.43
N ALA A 460 9.76 12.87 7.59
CA ALA A 460 8.69 13.08 8.56
C ALA A 460 7.66 14.14 8.13
N LEU A 461 8.07 15.13 7.33
CA LEU A 461 7.24 16.22 6.79
C LEU A 461 6.35 16.89 7.86
N LEU A 462 6.95 17.22 9.00
CA LEU A 462 6.26 17.82 10.12
C LEU A 462 6.05 19.33 9.90
N PRO A 463 4.80 19.85 9.92
CA PRO A 463 4.57 21.29 9.75
C PRO A 463 5.31 22.13 10.79
N GLU A 464 5.43 21.65 12.04
CA GLU A 464 6.20 22.31 13.10
C GLU A 464 7.71 22.44 12.80
N ALA A 465 8.25 21.69 11.83
CA ALA A 465 9.66 21.74 11.45
C ALA A 465 9.99 22.83 10.42
N ILE A 466 8.98 23.44 9.78
CA ILE A 466 9.18 24.43 8.70
C ILE A 466 10.08 25.61 9.14
N PRO A 467 9.89 26.23 10.32
CA PRO A 467 10.77 27.33 10.74
C PRO A 467 12.25 26.92 10.86
N VAL A 468 12.52 25.70 11.33
CA VAL A 468 13.87 25.16 11.43
C VAL A 468 14.46 24.93 10.05
N LEU A 469 13.69 24.37 9.11
CA LEU A 469 14.12 24.18 7.72
C LEU A 469 14.40 25.51 7.02
N LEU A 470 13.58 26.53 7.22
CA LEU A 470 13.82 27.88 6.68
C LEU A 470 15.12 28.47 7.21
N LYS A 471 15.38 28.32 8.52
CA LYS A 471 16.66 28.74 9.13
C LYS A 471 17.84 28.07 8.44
N TYR A 472 17.84 26.75 8.28
CA TYR A 472 18.95 26.06 7.62
C TYR A 472 19.05 26.35 6.12
N ALA A 473 17.94 26.56 5.42
CA ALA A 473 17.96 26.94 4.00
C ALA A 473 18.52 28.35 3.77
N GLU A 474 18.21 29.31 4.66
CA GLU A 474 18.71 30.68 4.55
C GLU A 474 20.10 30.82 5.18
N SER A 475 20.40 30.23 6.35
CA SER A 475 21.67 30.44 7.08
C SER A 475 22.73 29.37 6.85
N GLY A 476 22.36 28.19 6.36
CA GLY A 476 23.30 27.07 6.19
C GLY A 476 24.35 27.30 5.11
N GLU A 477 25.34 26.42 5.09
CA GLU A 477 26.43 26.37 4.11
C GLU A 477 26.28 25.13 3.21
N GLY A 478 26.50 25.34 1.91
CA GLY A 478 26.41 24.36 0.82
C GLY A 478 25.37 23.23 0.95
N PRO A 479 25.82 21.99 1.20
CA PRO A 479 24.96 20.80 1.15
C PRO A 479 23.83 20.83 2.18
N ILE A 480 24.03 21.47 3.34
CA ILE A 480 23.01 21.59 4.39
C ILE A 480 21.86 22.49 3.93
N SER A 481 22.17 23.62 3.28
CA SER A 481 21.16 24.52 2.70
C SER A 481 20.38 23.86 1.57
N SER A 482 21.08 23.13 0.69
CA SER A 482 20.44 22.36 -0.39
C SER A 482 19.49 21.30 0.17
N LEU A 483 19.93 20.56 1.19
CA LEU A 483 19.10 19.55 1.84
C LEU A 483 17.86 20.15 2.53
N ALA A 484 18.02 21.27 3.24
CA ALA A 484 16.89 21.95 3.88
C ALA A 484 15.87 22.47 2.85
N ALA A 485 16.35 23.04 1.74
CA ALA A 485 15.49 23.49 0.64
C ALA A 485 14.77 22.31 -0.04
N THR A 486 15.46 21.23 -0.36
CA THR A 486 14.83 20.03 -0.95
C THR A 486 13.90 19.30 0.02
N ALA A 487 14.11 19.44 1.34
CA ALA A 487 13.15 18.98 2.34
C ALA A 487 11.85 19.80 2.29
N LEU A 488 11.95 21.13 2.18
CA LEU A 488 10.78 22.02 2.03
C LEU A 488 10.01 21.75 0.72
N GLN A 489 10.71 21.37 -0.35
CA GLN A 489 10.10 21.03 -1.64
C GLN A 489 9.10 19.86 -1.56
N ARG A 490 9.22 18.98 -0.55
CA ARG A 490 8.33 17.83 -0.37
C ARG A 490 7.02 18.16 0.36
N TYR A 491 6.90 19.34 0.97
CA TYR A 491 5.69 19.71 1.70
C TYR A 491 4.55 19.99 0.73
N ASP A 492 3.33 19.66 1.15
CA ASP A 492 2.13 20.01 0.40
C ASP A 492 2.05 21.54 0.22
N PRO A 493 1.62 22.04 -0.96
CA PRO A 493 1.51 23.47 -1.21
C PRO A 493 0.72 24.27 -0.17
N SER A 494 -0.21 23.63 0.56
CA SER A 494 -0.96 24.26 1.67
C SER A 494 -0.09 24.68 2.85
N PHE A 495 1.05 24.01 3.08
CA PHE A 495 2.00 24.38 4.14
C PHE A 495 3.05 25.40 3.69
N LEU A 496 3.14 25.69 2.39
CA LEU A 496 4.07 26.66 1.82
C LEU A 496 3.48 28.08 1.92
N THR A 497 3.45 28.58 3.15
CA THR A 497 2.85 29.88 3.50
C THR A 497 3.59 31.07 2.87
N LYS A 498 3.03 32.27 3.02
CA LYS A 498 3.66 33.52 2.57
C LYS A 498 5.07 33.71 3.15
N GLU A 499 5.29 33.33 4.42
CA GLU A 499 6.60 33.44 5.08
C GLU A 499 7.66 32.54 4.42
N VAL A 500 7.26 31.31 4.05
CA VAL A 500 8.11 30.38 3.29
C VAL A 500 8.51 31.03 1.96
N LYS A 501 7.53 31.54 1.21
CA LYS A 501 7.78 32.17 -0.10
C LYS A 501 8.63 33.43 0.01
N GLU A 502 8.41 34.28 1.01
CA GLU A 502 9.25 35.47 1.25
C GLU A 502 10.70 35.08 1.50
N THR A 503 10.94 34.00 2.26
CA THR A 503 12.29 33.47 2.50
C THR A 503 12.91 32.89 1.23
N MET A 504 12.16 32.09 0.47
CA MET A 504 12.64 31.55 -0.81
C MET A 504 12.96 32.65 -1.83
N ASN A 505 12.18 33.75 -1.85
CA ASN A 505 12.48 34.90 -2.70
C ASN A 505 13.80 35.57 -2.30
N ARG A 506 14.07 35.74 -0.99
CA ARG A 506 15.36 36.29 -0.51
C ARG A 506 16.54 35.42 -0.94
N ILE A 507 16.39 34.10 -0.88
CA ILE A 507 17.41 33.13 -1.30
C ILE A 507 17.65 33.22 -2.80
N TYR A 508 16.58 33.16 -3.62
CA TYR A 508 16.70 33.18 -5.09
C TYR A 508 17.32 34.49 -5.61
N HIS A 509 16.82 35.63 -5.12
CA HIS A 509 17.25 36.97 -5.52
C HIS A 509 18.49 37.46 -4.77
N GLN A 510 19.04 36.69 -3.83
CA GLN A 510 20.25 37.02 -3.08
C GLN A 510 20.22 38.41 -2.41
N THR A 511 19.07 38.80 -1.85
CA THR A 511 18.87 40.16 -1.31
C THR A 511 19.74 40.45 -0.07
N ARG A 512 20.17 39.41 0.65
CA ARG A 512 20.96 39.52 1.89
C ARG A 512 22.37 38.95 1.76
N LYS A 513 22.48 37.77 1.15
CA LYS A 513 23.75 37.07 0.97
C LYS A 513 23.78 36.28 -0.33
N VAL A 514 24.98 35.91 -0.74
CA VAL A 514 25.21 34.99 -1.86
C VAL A 514 24.82 33.58 -1.43
N HIS A 515 24.18 32.87 -2.36
CA HIS A 515 23.72 31.48 -2.21
C HIS A 515 24.14 30.68 -3.43
N GLU A 516 24.43 29.38 -3.23
CA GLU A 516 24.75 28.45 -4.31
C GLU A 516 23.63 28.33 -5.35
N LYS A 517 24.01 28.01 -6.60
CA LYS A 517 23.08 27.86 -7.73
C LYS A 517 22.01 26.80 -7.45
N THR A 518 22.40 25.67 -6.86
CA THR A 518 21.52 24.54 -6.49
C THR A 518 20.43 24.96 -5.50
N VAL A 519 20.78 25.73 -4.47
CA VAL A 519 19.84 26.22 -3.46
C VAL A 519 18.87 27.21 -4.08
N ARG A 520 19.37 28.13 -4.91
CA ARG A 520 18.56 29.16 -5.58
C ARG A 520 17.56 28.55 -6.56
N THR A 521 17.98 27.62 -7.40
CA THR A 521 17.08 26.96 -8.37
C THR A 521 16.01 26.14 -7.65
N THR A 522 16.36 25.49 -6.54
CA THR A 522 15.40 24.78 -5.68
C THR A 522 14.39 25.74 -5.05
N ALA A 523 14.85 26.88 -4.52
CA ALA A 523 13.97 27.92 -3.97
C ALA A 523 12.98 28.46 -5.02
N ALA A 524 13.44 28.67 -6.26
CA ALA A 524 12.56 29.08 -7.35
C ALA A 524 11.54 28.00 -7.72
N ALA A 525 11.93 26.72 -7.76
CA ALA A 525 11.02 25.61 -8.00
C ALA A 525 9.93 25.52 -6.91
N ILE A 526 10.29 25.75 -5.63
CA ILE A 526 9.34 25.81 -4.52
C ILE A 526 8.33 26.94 -4.74
N ILE A 527 8.78 28.15 -5.11
CA ILE A 527 7.88 29.28 -5.39
C ILE A 527 6.93 28.95 -6.56
N LEU A 528 7.47 28.45 -7.67
CA LEU A 528 6.71 28.16 -8.88
C LEU A 528 5.67 27.04 -8.69
N ASN A 529 5.91 26.11 -7.75
CA ASN A 529 4.98 25.02 -7.43
C ASN A 529 4.02 25.33 -6.27
N SER A 530 4.19 26.45 -5.56
CA SER A 530 3.39 26.82 -4.37
C SER A 530 2.38 27.94 -4.62
N ASN A 531 1.61 27.81 -5.72
CA ASN A 531 0.62 28.81 -6.15
C ASN A 531 1.22 30.24 -6.16
N PRO A 532 2.13 30.52 -7.11
CA PRO A 532 2.86 31.78 -7.14
C PRO A 532 1.94 32.95 -7.53
N SER A 533 2.20 34.10 -6.93
CA SER A 533 1.59 35.38 -7.29
C SER A 533 2.17 35.93 -8.60
N TYR A 534 1.43 36.86 -9.20
CA TYR A 534 1.87 37.54 -10.43
C TYR A 534 3.26 38.18 -10.29
N MET A 535 3.54 38.83 -9.15
CA MET A 535 4.83 39.49 -8.93
C MET A 535 5.98 38.50 -8.71
N GLU A 536 5.74 37.38 -8.03
CA GLU A 536 6.73 36.32 -7.85
C GLU A 536 7.16 35.76 -9.21
N VAL A 537 6.19 35.43 -10.08
CA VAL A 537 6.49 34.94 -11.43
C VAL A 537 7.16 36.01 -12.28
N LYS A 538 6.71 37.27 -12.20
CA LYS A 538 7.30 38.38 -12.96
C LYS A 538 8.76 38.63 -12.57
N ASN A 539 9.08 38.62 -11.28
CA ASN A 539 10.46 38.82 -10.83
C ASN A 539 11.39 37.68 -11.24
N ILE A 540 10.91 36.43 -11.20
CA ILE A 540 11.67 35.26 -11.69
C ILE A 540 11.88 35.32 -13.21
N LEU A 541 10.88 35.77 -13.98
CA LEU A 541 11.07 35.93 -15.42
C LEU A 541 12.06 37.06 -15.73
N LEU A 542 11.97 38.19 -15.00
CA LEU A 542 12.86 39.34 -15.20
C LEU A 542 14.31 39.08 -14.77
N SER A 543 14.59 38.06 -13.96
CA SER A 543 15.96 37.65 -13.65
C SER A 543 16.61 36.80 -14.75
N ILE A 544 15.83 36.14 -15.62
CA ILE A 544 16.40 35.31 -16.72
C ILE A 544 17.14 36.23 -17.70
N GLY A 545 18.46 36.14 -17.77
CA GLY A 545 19.36 37.02 -18.52
C GLY A 545 20.36 37.75 -17.63
N GLU A 546 20.06 37.87 -16.34
CA GLU A 546 20.91 38.52 -15.32
C GLU A 546 21.57 37.50 -14.38
N LEU A 547 21.33 36.20 -14.57
CA LEU A 547 21.94 35.12 -13.78
C LEU A 547 23.17 34.54 -14.49
N PRO A 548 23.97 33.69 -13.82
CA PRO A 548 25.02 32.92 -14.48
C PRO A 548 24.46 32.08 -15.65
N MET A 549 25.29 31.82 -16.67
CA MET A 549 24.88 31.21 -17.94
C MET A 549 23.98 29.97 -17.79
N GLU A 550 24.46 28.93 -17.10
CA GLU A 550 23.68 27.70 -16.92
C GLU A 550 22.43 27.89 -16.05
N MET A 551 22.46 28.84 -15.11
CA MET A 551 21.29 29.16 -14.31
C MET A 551 20.21 29.86 -15.13
N ASN A 552 20.59 30.76 -16.07
CA ASN A 552 19.64 31.37 -17.01
C ASN A 552 18.94 30.30 -17.84
N LYS A 553 19.71 29.38 -18.41
CA LYS A 553 19.19 28.29 -19.23
C LYS A 553 18.30 27.36 -18.41
N TYR A 554 18.71 26.97 -17.20
CA TYR A 554 17.89 26.13 -16.31
C TYR A 554 16.55 26.78 -15.96
N MET A 555 16.56 28.05 -15.53
CA MET A 555 15.35 28.80 -15.18
C MET A 555 14.41 28.95 -16.37
N LEU A 556 14.95 29.22 -17.56
CA LEU A 556 14.18 29.29 -18.80
C LEU A 556 13.54 27.94 -19.13
N SER A 557 14.30 26.85 -19.06
CA SER A 557 13.82 25.49 -19.31
C SER A 557 12.70 25.10 -18.35
N MET A 558 12.80 25.46 -17.05
CA MET A 558 11.73 25.22 -16.08
C MET A 558 10.42 25.96 -16.45
N ILE A 559 10.51 27.22 -16.87
CA ILE A 559 9.32 27.98 -17.30
C ILE A 559 8.71 27.36 -18.56
N GLN A 560 9.54 26.93 -19.50
CA GLN A 560 9.08 26.25 -20.71
C GLN A 560 8.40 24.91 -20.38
N ASP A 561 8.94 24.15 -19.43
CA ASP A 561 8.36 22.88 -19.00
C ASP A 561 7.01 23.09 -18.28
N ILE A 562 6.90 24.10 -17.42
CA ILE A 562 5.63 24.50 -16.80
C ILE A 562 4.56 24.74 -17.87
N LEU A 563 4.90 25.50 -18.93
CA LEU A 563 3.98 25.82 -20.02
C LEU A 563 3.63 24.60 -20.89
N HIS A 564 4.62 23.74 -21.14
CA HIS A 564 4.49 22.52 -21.95
C HIS A 564 3.59 21.49 -21.28
N PHE A 565 3.84 21.23 -19.99
CA PHE A 565 3.16 20.20 -19.21
C PHE A 565 1.89 20.69 -18.49
N GLU A 566 1.56 21.97 -18.64
CA GLU A 566 0.39 22.63 -18.03
C GLU A 566 0.34 22.49 -16.50
N MET A 567 1.49 22.67 -15.84
CA MET A 567 1.61 22.63 -14.38
C MET A 567 0.73 23.70 -13.69
N PRO A 568 0.44 23.60 -12.37
CA PRO A 568 -0.51 24.48 -11.69
C PRO A 568 -0.27 25.99 -11.87
N SER A 569 0.98 26.42 -11.95
CA SER A 569 1.37 27.83 -12.15
C SER A 569 1.25 28.34 -13.60
N SER A 570 0.92 27.47 -14.57
CA SER A 570 0.86 27.81 -15.99
C SER A 570 -0.04 29.00 -16.31
N LYS A 571 -1.18 29.13 -15.60
CA LYS A 571 -2.12 30.25 -15.82
C LYS A 571 -1.48 31.59 -15.46
N THR A 572 -0.81 31.66 -14.31
CA THR A 572 -0.11 32.86 -13.85
C THR A 572 1.08 33.16 -14.76
N VAL A 573 1.86 32.15 -15.16
CA VAL A 573 2.96 32.31 -16.12
C VAL A 573 2.45 32.87 -17.44
N ARG A 574 1.42 32.27 -18.06
CA ARG A 574 0.82 32.78 -19.31
C ARG A 574 0.30 34.21 -19.17
N GLN A 575 -0.15 34.64 -17.99
CA GLN A 575 -0.56 36.02 -17.74
C GLN A 575 0.63 36.99 -17.76
N VAL A 576 1.75 36.64 -17.13
CA VAL A 576 2.96 37.47 -17.13
C VAL A 576 3.60 37.54 -18.52
N LEU A 577 3.56 36.44 -19.29
CA LEU A 577 4.12 36.39 -20.64
C LEU A 577 3.40 37.27 -21.67
N LYS A 578 2.28 37.90 -21.31
CA LYS A 578 1.66 38.96 -22.12
C LYS A 578 2.47 40.27 -22.10
N ASP A 579 3.30 40.48 -21.08
CA ASP A 579 4.19 41.64 -20.99
C ASP A 579 5.46 41.38 -21.83
N MET A 580 5.61 42.14 -22.92
CA MET A 580 6.74 42.02 -23.85
C MET A 580 8.11 42.26 -23.18
N ARG A 581 8.16 42.97 -22.05
CA ARG A 581 9.41 43.14 -21.28
C ARG A 581 9.86 41.83 -20.64
N ALA A 582 8.92 40.99 -20.22
CA ALA A 582 9.18 39.69 -19.63
C ALA A 582 9.28 38.58 -20.69
N HIS A 583 8.59 38.72 -21.82
CA HIS A 583 8.57 37.71 -22.88
C HIS A 583 8.97 38.32 -24.23
N ASN A 584 10.21 38.05 -24.63
CA ASN A 584 10.79 38.44 -25.91
C ASN A 584 11.89 37.45 -26.32
N TYR A 585 12.31 37.52 -27.59
CA TYR A 585 13.30 36.62 -28.15
C TYR A 585 14.68 36.78 -27.50
N ASP A 586 15.05 37.96 -27.02
CA ASP A 586 16.33 38.18 -26.31
C ASP A 586 16.38 37.39 -25.00
N ARG A 587 15.29 37.45 -24.22
CA ARG A 587 15.20 36.76 -22.93
C ARG A 587 15.02 35.25 -23.07
N PHE A 588 14.32 34.80 -24.12
CA PHE A 588 14.03 33.37 -24.36
C PHE A 588 15.05 32.67 -25.25
N SER A 589 16.12 33.36 -25.70
CA SER A 589 17.23 32.77 -26.47
C SER A 589 18.51 32.69 -25.64
N LYS A 590 18.47 31.91 -24.54
CA LYS A 590 19.65 31.71 -23.67
C LYS A 590 20.42 30.45 -24.06
N THR A 591 21.75 30.59 -24.09
CA THR A 591 22.70 29.49 -24.36
C THR A 591 23.01 28.73 -23.07
N GLY A 592 23.40 27.46 -23.22
CA GLY A 592 23.75 26.57 -22.11
C GLY A 592 23.21 25.15 -22.32
N SER A 593 23.68 24.21 -21.52
CA SER A 593 23.30 22.78 -21.61
C SER A 593 22.21 22.38 -20.61
N SER A 594 21.91 23.22 -19.62
CA SER A 594 20.90 22.93 -18.60
C SER A 594 19.50 22.73 -19.19
N SER A 595 18.72 21.82 -18.61
CA SER A 595 17.42 21.43 -19.17
C SER A 595 16.43 21.04 -18.08
N ALA A 596 15.14 21.08 -18.42
CA ALA A 596 14.04 20.59 -17.62
C ALA A 596 12.96 20.08 -18.59
N TYR A 597 12.44 18.88 -18.34
CA TYR A 597 11.42 18.27 -19.19
C TYR A 597 10.58 17.26 -18.42
N THR A 598 9.26 17.38 -18.55
CA THR A 598 8.28 16.46 -17.99
C THR A 598 7.47 15.78 -19.10
N GLY A 599 7.37 14.45 -19.04
CA GLY A 599 6.59 13.63 -19.98
C GLY A 599 5.70 12.60 -19.29
N TYR A 600 4.84 11.93 -20.06
CA TYR A 600 3.98 10.85 -19.56
C TYR A 600 4.62 9.48 -19.82
N ILE A 601 4.73 8.66 -18.78
CA ILE A 601 5.00 7.22 -18.92
C ILE A 601 3.71 6.51 -19.36
N THR A 602 2.60 6.87 -18.73
CA THR A 602 1.28 6.28 -19.02
C THR A 602 0.19 7.28 -18.66
N ARG A 603 -0.81 7.41 -19.52
CA ARG A 603 -2.00 8.25 -19.29
C ARG A 603 -3.26 7.41 -19.40
N GLY A 604 -3.75 6.91 -18.27
CA GLY A 604 -4.97 6.10 -18.19
C GLY A 604 -6.11 6.82 -17.46
N PRO A 605 -7.33 6.28 -17.52
CA PRO A 605 -8.49 6.82 -16.79
C PRO A 605 -8.43 6.53 -15.28
N ASP A 606 -7.68 5.50 -14.88
CA ASP A 606 -7.55 5.08 -13.48
C ASP A 606 -6.28 5.67 -12.84
N VAL A 607 -5.15 5.65 -13.57
CA VAL A 607 -3.84 6.12 -13.10
C VAL A 607 -3.13 6.83 -14.24
N SER A 608 -2.44 7.92 -13.91
CA SER A 608 -1.44 8.55 -14.77
C SER A 608 -0.08 8.52 -14.11
N SER A 609 0.97 8.27 -14.88
CA SER A 609 2.35 8.31 -14.41
C SER A 609 3.18 9.21 -15.30
N THR A 610 4.03 10.02 -14.68
CA THR A 610 4.89 11.00 -15.33
C THR A 610 6.34 10.71 -14.98
N TYR A 611 7.23 11.13 -15.88
CA TYR A 611 8.66 11.24 -15.61
C TYR A 611 9.08 12.68 -15.80
N SER A 612 9.98 13.17 -14.96
CA SER A 612 10.59 14.49 -15.05
C SER A 612 12.09 14.32 -14.97
N LEU A 613 12.81 15.03 -15.84
CA LEU A 613 14.26 15.11 -15.82
C LEU A 613 14.66 16.58 -15.88
N ASP A 614 15.29 17.07 -14.81
CA ASP A 614 15.89 18.41 -14.78
C ASP A 614 17.38 18.32 -14.42
N ILE A 615 18.18 19.06 -15.17
CA ILE A 615 19.64 18.97 -15.15
C ILE A 615 20.22 20.38 -15.11
N LEU A 616 21.02 20.62 -14.06
CA LEU A 616 21.81 21.82 -13.89
C LEU A 616 23.29 21.48 -14.11
N TYR A 617 23.91 22.19 -15.05
CA TYR A 617 25.35 22.13 -15.29
C TYR A 617 26.08 23.27 -14.57
N SER A 618 27.38 23.10 -14.31
CA SER A 618 28.29 24.19 -14.00
C SER A 618 28.74 24.89 -15.28
N GLY A 619 29.34 26.08 -15.17
CA GLY A 619 29.85 26.85 -16.32
C GLY A 619 30.91 26.11 -17.11
N SER A 620 31.63 25.17 -16.49
CA SER A 620 32.59 24.26 -17.12
C SER A 620 31.94 23.17 -17.99
N GLY A 621 30.61 22.99 -17.91
CA GLY A 621 29.87 21.94 -18.61
C GLY A 621 29.81 20.60 -17.87
N ILE A 622 30.31 20.54 -16.62
CA ILE A 622 30.16 19.37 -15.75
C ILE A 622 28.76 19.36 -15.13
N LEU A 623 28.23 18.16 -14.93
CA LEU A 623 26.95 17.98 -14.23
C LEU A 623 27.08 18.49 -12.78
N ARG A 624 26.28 19.50 -12.39
CA ARG A 624 26.20 19.93 -10.99
C ARG A 624 25.13 19.15 -10.24
N ARG A 625 23.95 19.03 -10.84
CA ARG A 625 22.81 18.28 -10.28
C ARG A 625 21.90 17.75 -11.39
N SER A 626 21.55 16.48 -11.33
CA SER A 626 20.49 15.87 -12.14
C SER A 626 19.40 15.35 -11.21
N ASN A 627 18.15 15.68 -11.47
CA ASN A 627 16.99 15.17 -10.77
C ASN A 627 16.10 14.41 -11.75
N MET A 628 16.00 13.11 -11.54
CA MET A 628 15.02 12.26 -12.22
C MET A 628 13.90 11.94 -11.24
N ASN A 629 12.66 12.28 -11.59
CA ASN A 629 11.48 11.99 -10.78
C ASN A 629 10.47 11.18 -11.57
N ILE A 630 9.89 10.16 -10.93
CA ILE A 630 8.73 9.42 -11.44
C ILE A 630 7.61 9.54 -10.42
N HIS A 631 6.51 10.13 -10.87
CA HIS A 631 5.30 10.30 -10.06
C HIS A 631 4.19 9.39 -10.58
N VAL A 632 3.37 8.92 -9.66
CA VAL A 632 2.16 8.15 -9.96
C VAL A 632 0.98 8.88 -9.33
N PHE A 633 -0.02 9.17 -10.14
CA PHE A 633 -1.21 9.91 -9.75
C PHE A 633 -2.45 9.02 -9.86
N ASP A 634 -3.26 9.00 -8.81
CA ASP A 634 -4.68 8.61 -8.82
C ASP A 634 -5.49 9.89 -8.51
N ARG A 635 -6.79 9.90 -8.84
CA ARG A 635 -7.67 11.09 -8.94
C ARG A 635 -7.36 12.26 -7.99
N ASN A 636 -7.08 11.99 -6.71
CA ASN A 636 -6.83 13.00 -5.68
C ASN A 636 -5.53 12.76 -4.89
N THR A 637 -4.65 11.87 -5.34
CA THR A 637 -3.44 11.51 -4.59
C THR A 637 -2.25 11.34 -5.51
N GLU A 638 -1.10 11.71 -5.00
CA GLU A 638 0.20 11.58 -5.65
C GLU A 638 1.08 10.65 -4.82
N LEU A 639 1.84 9.80 -5.50
CA LEU A 639 2.87 8.95 -4.92
C LEU A 639 4.18 9.27 -5.63
N HIS A 640 5.18 9.66 -4.84
CA HIS A 640 6.53 9.84 -5.35
C HIS A 640 7.21 8.47 -5.46
N ALA A 641 7.07 7.83 -6.62
CA ALA A 641 7.47 6.44 -6.80
C ALA A 641 8.99 6.29 -6.81
N ILE A 642 9.69 7.10 -7.60
CA ILE A 642 11.14 7.07 -7.70
C ILE A 642 11.67 8.50 -7.83
N GLN A 643 12.68 8.84 -7.03
CA GLN A 643 13.57 9.97 -7.29
C GLN A 643 15.00 9.43 -7.32
N VAL A 644 15.77 9.86 -8.31
CA VAL A 644 17.22 9.69 -8.33
C VAL A 644 17.83 11.06 -8.57
N VAL A 645 18.61 11.52 -7.58
CA VAL A 645 19.39 12.75 -7.67
C VAL A 645 20.85 12.37 -7.76
N ILE A 646 21.55 12.91 -8.74
CA ILE A 646 23.01 12.82 -8.85
C ILE A 646 23.56 14.22 -8.65
N GLU A 647 24.48 14.38 -7.72
CA GLU A 647 25.17 15.63 -7.44
C GLU A 647 26.67 15.44 -7.67
N ALA A 648 27.31 16.43 -8.27
CA ALA A 648 28.75 16.48 -8.39
C ALA A 648 29.30 17.90 -8.25
N GLN A 649 30.53 18.03 -7.77
CA GLN A 649 31.27 19.29 -7.59
C GLN A 649 32.78 19.06 -7.60
N GLY A 650 33.54 20.11 -7.91
CA GLY A 650 35.01 20.10 -7.83
C GLY A 650 35.64 19.09 -8.79
N LEU A 651 34.98 18.81 -9.93
CA LEU A 651 35.48 17.90 -10.96
C LEU A 651 36.13 18.64 -12.13
N GLU A 652 36.11 19.97 -12.09
CA GLU A 652 36.68 20.87 -13.08
C GLU A 652 38.17 20.63 -13.31
N SER A 653 38.90 20.32 -12.24
CA SER A 653 40.34 20.02 -12.28
C SER A 653 40.66 18.79 -13.14
N ILE A 654 39.74 17.82 -13.26
CA ILE A 654 39.94 16.57 -14.03
C ILE A 654 40.04 16.86 -15.53
N ILE A 655 39.29 17.85 -16.00
CA ILE A 655 39.22 18.24 -17.41
C ILE A 655 40.02 19.52 -17.70
N ALA A 656 40.85 19.96 -16.75
CA ALA A 656 41.60 21.22 -16.82
C ALA A 656 40.71 22.46 -17.06
N ALA A 657 39.50 22.48 -16.48
CA ALA A 657 38.61 23.62 -16.44
C ALA A 657 38.75 24.39 -15.11
N THR A 658 38.30 25.64 -15.08
CA THR A 658 38.24 26.44 -13.84
C THR A 658 36.86 26.33 -13.19
N PRO A 659 36.78 26.22 -11.85
CA PRO A 659 35.52 26.32 -11.11
C PRO A 659 34.79 27.64 -11.35
N ASP A 660 33.47 27.63 -11.11
CA ASP A 660 32.65 28.84 -11.17
C ASP A 660 32.89 29.73 -9.93
N GLU A 661 32.55 31.02 -10.04
CA GLU A 661 32.65 31.98 -8.91
C GLU A 661 31.83 31.50 -7.70
N GLY A 662 32.51 31.36 -6.55
CA GLY A 662 31.95 30.79 -5.31
C GLY A 662 32.14 29.28 -5.15
N GLU A 663 32.70 28.58 -6.14
CA GLU A 663 32.94 27.13 -6.12
C GLU A 663 34.45 26.77 -6.05
N GLU A 664 35.34 27.76 -5.98
CA GLU A 664 36.81 27.56 -5.99
C GLU A 664 37.36 26.74 -4.82
N ASN A 665 36.68 26.78 -3.66
CA ASN A 665 37.09 26.05 -2.45
C ASN A 665 36.32 24.74 -2.24
N LEU A 666 35.51 24.30 -3.23
CA LEU A 666 34.76 23.05 -3.11
C LEU A 666 35.67 21.85 -3.40
N ASP A 667 35.67 20.90 -2.47
CA ASP A 667 36.37 19.63 -2.66
C ASP A 667 35.65 18.73 -3.68
N SER A 668 36.39 17.89 -4.39
CA SER A 668 35.85 16.96 -5.40
C SER A 668 34.88 15.99 -4.75
N PHE A 669 33.62 16.00 -5.19
CA PHE A 669 32.59 15.14 -4.62
C PHE A 669 31.61 14.69 -5.69
N ALA A 670 31.17 13.44 -5.62
CA ALA A 670 29.99 12.95 -6.32
C ALA A 670 29.18 12.03 -5.42
N GLY A 671 27.87 12.20 -5.46
CA GLY A 671 26.95 11.40 -4.67
C GLY A 671 25.60 11.20 -5.34
N MET A 672 24.86 10.22 -4.83
CA MET A 672 23.52 9.89 -5.26
C MET A 672 22.57 9.92 -4.07
N SER A 673 21.41 10.55 -4.24
CA SER A 673 20.32 10.54 -3.28
C SER A 673 19.08 9.97 -3.94
N ALA A 674 18.34 9.12 -3.23
CA ALA A 674 17.17 8.44 -3.80
C ALA A 674 15.95 8.50 -2.89
N ILE A 675 14.77 8.66 -3.49
CA ILE A 675 13.48 8.40 -2.86
C ILE A 675 12.85 7.22 -3.58
N LEU A 676 12.37 6.25 -2.82
CA LEU A 676 11.58 5.13 -3.34
C LEU A 676 10.26 5.10 -2.59
N PHE A 677 9.13 5.13 -3.31
CA PHE A 677 7.77 5.07 -2.75
C PHE A 677 7.59 5.96 -1.52
N ASP A 678 7.85 7.27 -1.70
CA ASP A 678 7.80 8.31 -0.68
C ASP A 678 8.84 8.22 0.46
N PHE A 679 9.72 7.21 0.46
CA PHE A 679 10.78 7.04 1.45
C PHE A 679 12.14 7.51 0.92
N GLN A 680 12.69 8.58 1.52
CA GLN A 680 14.06 9.05 1.28
C GLN A 680 15.05 8.07 1.93
N LEU A 681 15.92 7.51 1.09
CA LEU A 681 17.04 6.66 1.51
C LEU A 681 18.22 7.50 2.00
N ARG A 682 19.19 6.85 2.66
CA ARG A 682 20.47 7.48 2.96
C ARG A 682 21.19 7.79 1.63
N PRO A 683 21.68 9.02 1.41
CA PRO A 683 22.52 9.32 0.26
C PRO A 683 23.77 8.43 0.24
N VAL A 684 24.20 8.05 -0.96
CA VAL A 684 25.40 7.24 -1.20
C VAL A 684 26.46 8.14 -1.83
N THR A 685 27.62 8.22 -1.20
CA THR A 685 28.76 8.97 -1.75
C THR A 685 29.56 8.06 -2.68
N PHE A 686 29.71 8.45 -3.94
CA PHE A 686 30.57 7.73 -4.88
C PHE A 686 32.04 8.00 -4.62
N PHE A 687 32.41 9.24 -4.31
CA PHE A 687 33.72 9.60 -3.81
C PHE A 687 33.68 10.96 -3.13
N GLN A 688 34.65 11.20 -2.25
CA GLN A 688 34.86 12.49 -1.60
C GLN A 688 36.36 12.76 -1.48
N GLY A 689 36.78 13.91 -2.00
CA GLY A 689 38.18 14.29 -2.13
C GLY A 689 38.82 13.72 -3.39
N TYR A 690 39.80 14.46 -3.91
CA TYR A 690 40.55 14.09 -5.11
C TYR A 690 41.30 12.74 -4.95
N GLY A 691 41.77 12.42 -3.74
CA GLY A 691 42.47 11.15 -3.46
C GLY A 691 41.58 9.92 -3.62
N ASP A 692 40.36 9.95 -3.08
CA ASP A 692 39.39 8.84 -3.19
C ASP A 692 38.92 8.67 -4.64
N LEU A 693 38.67 9.78 -5.33
CA LEU A 693 38.35 9.78 -6.75
C LEU A 693 39.42 9.05 -7.58
N MET A 694 40.69 9.43 -7.42
CA MET A 694 41.78 8.81 -8.19
C MET A 694 41.96 7.34 -7.83
N SER A 695 41.77 6.97 -6.57
CA SER A 695 41.77 5.57 -6.14
C SER A 695 40.69 4.76 -6.85
N LYS A 696 39.45 5.28 -6.89
CA LYS A 696 38.33 4.59 -7.54
C LYS A 696 38.49 4.53 -9.05
N MET A 697 38.95 5.61 -9.68
CA MET A 697 39.19 5.66 -11.13
C MET A 697 40.26 4.65 -11.58
N LEU A 698 41.34 4.48 -10.81
CA LEU A 698 42.37 3.48 -11.11
C LEU A 698 41.91 2.03 -10.87
N SER A 699 40.90 1.84 -10.01
CA SER A 699 40.31 0.54 -9.71
C SER A 699 39.07 0.19 -10.54
N ALA A 700 38.53 1.14 -11.32
CA ALA A 700 37.28 0.97 -12.05
C ALA A 700 37.48 0.06 -13.27
N THR A 701 36.88 -1.13 -13.24
CA THR A 701 36.98 -2.13 -14.31
C THR A 701 35.92 -1.99 -15.41
N GLY A 702 35.06 -0.97 -15.34
CA GLY A 702 33.90 -0.81 -16.24
C GLY A 702 32.72 -1.76 -15.93
N ASP A 703 32.89 -2.68 -14.97
CA ASP A 703 31.86 -3.63 -14.56
C ASP A 703 30.73 -2.95 -13.79
N ALA A 704 29.51 -3.48 -13.94
CA ALA A 704 28.33 -2.95 -13.26
C ALA A 704 28.40 -3.22 -11.75
N MET A 705 28.32 -2.15 -10.95
CA MET A 705 28.24 -2.20 -9.50
C MET A 705 26.78 -2.20 -9.05
N ASN A 706 26.41 -3.12 -8.16
CA ASN A 706 25.07 -3.14 -7.55
C ASN A 706 24.96 -1.97 -6.55
N VAL A 707 23.95 -1.12 -6.75
CA VAL A 707 23.71 0.07 -5.91
C VAL A 707 22.60 -0.22 -4.89
N VAL A 708 21.48 -0.78 -5.35
CA VAL A 708 20.36 -1.20 -4.49
C VAL A 708 19.84 -2.52 -5.00
N LYS A 709 19.78 -3.53 -4.12
CA LYS A 709 19.15 -4.82 -4.41
C LYS A 709 18.28 -5.20 -3.23
N GLY A 710 17.02 -5.60 -3.43
CA GLY A 710 16.17 -5.99 -2.31
C GLY A 710 14.72 -6.32 -2.66
N LEU A 711 14.03 -6.91 -1.69
CA LEU A 711 12.62 -7.27 -1.78
C LEU A 711 11.79 -6.36 -0.86
N VAL A 712 10.72 -5.80 -1.40
CA VAL A 712 9.86 -4.82 -0.72
C VAL A 712 8.41 -5.26 -0.79
N LEU A 713 7.72 -5.28 0.35
CA LEU A 713 6.27 -5.42 0.41
C LEU A 713 5.61 -4.05 0.23
N LEU A 714 5.05 -3.79 -0.94
CA LEU A 714 4.45 -2.50 -1.29
C LEU A 714 2.96 -2.42 -0.94
N THR A 715 2.18 -3.36 -1.47
CA THR A 715 0.75 -3.46 -1.18
C THR A 715 0.55 -4.56 -0.17
N ASP A 716 -0.23 -4.28 0.86
CA ASP A 716 -0.54 -5.24 1.90
C ASP A 716 -1.87 -4.85 2.54
N PHE A 717 -2.88 -5.63 2.19
CA PHE A 717 -4.24 -5.46 2.63
C PHE A 717 -4.74 -6.81 3.11
N LEU A 718 -5.31 -6.82 4.31
CA LEU A 718 -6.04 -7.96 4.84
C LEU A 718 -7.32 -7.44 5.48
N GLN A 719 -8.44 -8.05 5.15
CA GLN A 719 -9.69 -7.80 5.84
C GLN A 719 -10.42 -9.12 6.08
N GLU A 720 -10.58 -9.47 7.35
CA GLU A 720 -11.51 -10.51 7.78
C GLU A 720 -12.90 -9.92 7.98
N ILE A 721 -13.91 -10.61 7.45
CA ILE A 721 -15.28 -10.14 7.37
C ILE A 721 -16.20 -11.26 7.85
N GLN A 722 -16.97 -10.96 8.88
CA GLN A 722 -18.06 -11.80 9.30
C GLN A 722 -19.29 -11.51 8.42
N LEU A 723 -19.71 -12.47 7.60
CA LEU A 723 -20.91 -12.34 6.78
C LEU A 723 -22.16 -12.50 7.65
N GLN A 724 -23.25 -11.80 7.29
CA GLN A 724 -24.55 -11.92 7.97
C GLN A 724 -25.12 -13.34 7.93
N SER A 725 -24.69 -14.15 6.96
CA SER A 725 -25.09 -15.55 6.82
C SER A 725 -24.39 -16.52 7.79
N GLY A 726 -23.32 -16.09 8.47
CA GLY A 726 -22.54 -16.94 9.38
C GLY A 726 -21.10 -17.26 8.96
N PRO A 727 -20.80 -17.54 7.68
CA PRO A 727 -19.43 -17.81 7.25
C PRO A 727 -18.48 -16.63 7.40
N THR A 728 -17.18 -16.93 7.52
CA THR A 728 -16.12 -15.93 7.52
C THR A 728 -15.60 -15.75 6.10
N ALA A 729 -15.48 -14.50 5.69
CA ALA A 729 -14.87 -14.10 4.44
C ALA A 729 -13.53 -13.41 4.72
N SER A 730 -12.54 -13.63 3.87
CA SER A 730 -11.28 -12.91 3.92
C SER A 730 -10.93 -12.38 2.54
N ALA A 731 -10.41 -11.16 2.52
CA ALA A 731 -9.84 -10.54 1.34
C ALA A 731 -8.41 -10.14 1.67
N GLU A 732 -7.46 -10.71 0.95
CA GLU A 732 -6.03 -10.47 1.11
C GLU A 732 -5.46 -10.01 -0.24
N PHE A 733 -4.79 -8.86 -0.25
CA PHE A 733 -4.07 -8.37 -1.42
C PHE A 733 -2.65 -8.01 -1.01
N MET A 734 -1.69 -8.68 -1.62
CA MET A 734 -0.27 -8.44 -1.40
C MET A 734 0.42 -8.10 -2.72
N GLY A 735 1.33 -7.14 -2.68
CA GLY A 735 2.16 -6.71 -3.81
C GLY A 735 3.62 -6.67 -3.38
N GLY A 736 4.41 -7.57 -3.96
CA GLY A 736 5.84 -7.66 -3.75
C GLY A 736 6.59 -7.04 -4.92
N LEU A 737 7.64 -6.30 -4.60
CA LEU A 737 8.56 -5.70 -5.55
C LEU A 737 9.97 -6.21 -5.29
N ALA A 738 10.63 -6.67 -6.32
CA ALA A 738 12.07 -6.87 -6.32
C ALA A 738 12.73 -5.76 -7.13
N ILE A 739 13.71 -5.11 -6.52
CA ILE A 739 14.47 -4.01 -7.13
C ILE A 739 15.93 -4.47 -7.25
N ASP A 740 16.51 -4.23 -8.43
CA ASP A 740 17.93 -4.43 -8.72
C ASP A 740 18.43 -3.26 -9.56
N ILE A 741 19.03 -2.27 -8.90
CA ILE A 741 19.63 -1.09 -9.49
C ILE A 741 21.14 -1.31 -9.55
N SER A 742 21.69 -1.29 -10.75
CA SER A 742 23.12 -1.39 -11.00
C SER A 742 23.61 -0.23 -11.87
N GLY A 743 24.82 0.25 -11.59
CA GLY A 743 25.45 1.34 -12.33
C GLY A 743 26.79 0.89 -12.89
N GLY A 744 27.03 1.15 -14.18
CA GLY A 744 28.32 1.00 -14.83
C GLY A 744 28.76 2.34 -15.41
N MET A 745 30.06 2.64 -15.31
CA MET A 745 30.64 3.84 -15.89
C MET A 745 31.93 3.49 -16.62
N GLU A 746 31.99 3.88 -17.89
CA GLU A 746 33.19 3.88 -18.71
C GLU A 746 33.64 5.33 -18.86
N PHE A 747 34.91 5.61 -18.58
CA PHE A 747 35.47 6.94 -18.67
C PHE A 747 36.86 6.88 -19.29
N SER A 748 37.09 7.66 -20.35
CA SER A 748 38.40 7.78 -20.99
C SER A 748 38.77 9.24 -21.22
N LEU A 749 39.81 9.70 -20.52
CA LEU A 749 40.42 11.01 -20.77
C LEU A 749 41.07 11.10 -22.14
N TRP A 750 41.61 9.97 -22.65
CA TRP A 750 42.31 9.94 -23.93
C TRP A 750 41.34 10.09 -25.11
N TYR A 751 40.25 9.32 -25.10
CA TYR A 751 39.19 9.44 -26.11
C TYR A 751 38.26 10.63 -25.88
N ARG A 752 38.32 11.25 -24.69
CA ARG A 752 37.43 12.33 -24.25
C ARG A 752 35.96 11.93 -24.32
N GLU A 753 35.69 10.69 -23.91
CA GLU A 753 34.36 10.10 -23.90
C GLU A 753 34.05 9.52 -22.52
N SER A 754 32.78 9.63 -22.13
CA SER A 754 32.23 8.96 -20.96
C SER A 754 30.88 8.35 -21.31
N LYS A 755 30.69 7.12 -20.87
CA LYS A 755 29.42 6.42 -21.00
C LYS A 755 29.00 5.92 -19.62
N THR A 756 27.82 6.33 -19.18
CA THR A 756 27.22 5.88 -17.94
C THR A 756 25.95 5.10 -18.26
N ASN A 757 25.81 3.92 -17.65
CA ASN A 757 24.63 3.10 -17.78
C ASN A 757 24.08 2.76 -16.39
N VAL A 758 22.87 3.22 -16.10
CA VAL A 758 22.15 2.87 -14.88
C VAL A 758 21.00 1.96 -15.27
N LYS A 759 21.11 0.68 -14.93
CA LYS A 759 20.06 -0.31 -15.19
C LYS A 759 19.21 -0.47 -13.95
N ASN A 760 17.92 -0.17 -14.07
CA ASN A 760 16.94 -0.39 -13.03
C ASN A 760 16.02 -1.55 -13.42
N ARG A 761 16.29 -2.74 -12.87
CA ARG A 761 15.46 -3.92 -13.05
C ARG A 761 14.47 -4.02 -11.92
N VAL A 762 13.21 -4.17 -12.30
CA VAL A 762 12.07 -4.21 -11.38
C VAL A 762 11.19 -5.39 -11.72
N ALA A 763 11.00 -6.30 -10.77
CA ALA A 763 10.02 -7.37 -10.89
C ALA A 763 8.92 -7.17 -9.86
N MET A 764 7.68 -7.14 -10.32
CA MET A 764 6.52 -6.95 -9.46
C MET A 764 5.58 -8.15 -9.56
N PHE A 765 5.19 -8.65 -8.41
CA PHE A 765 4.20 -9.72 -8.27
C PHE A 765 3.09 -9.25 -7.34
N ILE A 766 1.85 -9.30 -7.80
CA ILE A 766 0.67 -8.94 -7.02
C ILE A 766 -0.26 -10.14 -6.97
N ALA A 767 -0.63 -10.55 -5.77
CA ALA A 767 -1.61 -11.59 -5.51
C ALA A 767 -2.78 -11.02 -4.72
N GLY A 768 -3.99 -11.24 -5.21
CA GLY A 768 -5.23 -10.98 -4.51
C GLY A 768 -5.97 -12.29 -4.29
N ASN A 769 -6.17 -12.70 -3.04
CA ASN A 769 -7.00 -13.84 -2.69
C ASN A 769 -8.26 -13.34 -1.96
N THR A 770 -9.41 -13.75 -2.45
CA THR A 770 -10.69 -13.48 -1.79
C THR A 770 -11.39 -14.80 -1.59
N GLU A 771 -11.60 -15.19 -0.34
CA GLU A 771 -12.21 -16.47 0.01
C GLU A 771 -13.34 -16.32 1.02
N VAL A 772 -14.25 -17.28 0.99
CA VAL A 772 -15.27 -17.49 2.00
C VAL A 772 -15.13 -18.91 2.52
N ASP A 773 -14.92 -19.01 3.82
CA ASP A 773 -14.72 -20.26 4.54
C ASP A 773 -15.97 -20.59 5.35
N SER A 774 -16.56 -21.75 5.03
CA SER A 774 -17.64 -22.36 5.80
C SER A 774 -17.21 -23.61 6.56
N PHE A 775 -15.90 -23.81 6.77
CA PHE A 775 -15.26 -24.98 7.38
C PHE A 775 -15.42 -26.29 6.57
N PHE A 776 -16.62 -26.63 6.12
CA PHE A 776 -16.92 -27.79 5.28
C PHE A 776 -16.78 -27.50 3.77
N VAL A 777 -16.88 -26.23 3.35
CA VAL A 777 -16.59 -25.79 1.98
C VAL A 777 -15.79 -24.49 2.03
N LYS A 778 -14.70 -24.45 1.26
CA LYS A 778 -13.98 -23.22 0.93
C LYS A 778 -14.27 -22.83 -0.51
N THR A 779 -14.63 -21.57 -0.74
CA THR A 779 -14.76 -21.02 -2.09
C THR A 779 -13.96 -19.73 -2.19
N GLY A 780 -13.30 -19.51 -3.32
CA GLY A 780 -12.50 -18.30 -3.47
C GLY A 780 -12.08 -18.01 -4.89
N MET A 781 -11.50 -16.82 -5.03
CA MET A 781 -10.90 -16.32 -6.25
C MET A 781 -9.54 -15.75 -5.93
N GLU A 782 -8.54 -16.31 -6.59
CA GLU A 782 -7.17 -15.82 -6.60
C GLU A 782 -6.93 -15.08 -7.93
N THR A 783 -6.34 -13.90 -7.86
CA THR A 783 -5.89 -13.13 -9.02
C THR A 783 -4.42 -12.81 -8.85
N THR A 784 -3.59 -13.24 -9.79
CA THR A 784 -2.17 -12.91 -9.81
C THR A 784 -1.84 -12.03 -11.01
N LEU A 785 -0.88 -11.15 -10.79
CA LEU A 785 -0.32 -10.25 -11.79
C LEU A 785 1.19 -10.29 -11.63
N GLU A 786 1.88 -10.56 -12.73
CA GLU A 786 3.33 -10.68 -12.79
C GLU A 786 3.82 -9.76 -13.90
N THR A 787 4.82 -8.94 -13.59
CA THR A 787 5.47 -8.08 -14.57
C THR A 787 6.93 -7.93 -14.23
N GLU A 788 7.75 -7.96 -15.27
CA GLU A 788 9.19 -7.69 -15.21
C GLU A 788 9.41 -6.47 -16.08
N THR A 789 10.11 -5.46 -15.59
CA THR A 789 10.45 -4.28 -16.39
C THR A 789 11.89 -3.87 -16.09
N SER A 790 12.60 -3.45 -17.14
CA SER A 790 13.89 -2.77 -17.01
C SER A 790 13.73 -1.35 -17.54
N LEU A 791 14.21 -0.38 -16.78
CA LEU A 791 14.37 1.00 -17.21
C LEU A 791 15.86 1.32 -17.19
N ASP A 792 16.43 1.48 -18.37
CA ASP A 792 17.86 1.73 -18.56
C ASP A 792 18.04 3.22 -18.87
N PHE A 793 18.81 3.90 -18.03
CA PHE A 793 19.21 5.28 -18.26
C PHE A 793 20.65 5.30 -18.75
N ILE A 794 20.85 5.71 -20.00
CA ILE A 794 22.15 5.74 -20.68
C ILE A 794 22.51 7.20 -20.93
N SER A 795 23.69 7.61 -20.46
CA SER A 795 24.27 8.92 -20.76
C SER A 795 25.58 8.72 -21.51
N THR A 796 25.67 9.32 -22.70
CA THR A 796 26.88 9.34 -23.52
C THR A 796 27.35 10.77 -23.63
N VAL A 797 28.57 11.03 -23.18
CA VAL A 797 29.19 12.36 -23.15
C VAL A 797 30.48 12.34 -23.97
N GLN A 798 30.54 13.18 -25.00
CA GLN A 798 31.77 13.48 -25.74
C GLN A 798 32.22 14.88 -25.36
N PHE A 799 33.29 14.97 -24.59
CA PHE A 799 33.80 16.23 -24.01
C PHE A 799 35.04 16.76 -24.74
N SER A 800 35.12 16.52 -26.06
CA SER A 800 36.25 16.94 -26.89
C SER A 800 36.30 18.45 -27.15
N GLN A 801 35.13 19.09 -27.31
CA GLN A 801 34.96 20.53 -27.51
C GLN A 801 33.78 21.03 -26.66
N TYR A 802 33.89 22.24 -26.10
CA TYR A 802 32.81 22.89 -25.38
C TYR A 802 31.88 23.65 -26.35
N PRO A 803 30.54 23.56 -26.23
CA PRO A 803 29.78 22.76 -25.26
C PRO A 803 29.84 21.26 -25.57
N PHE A 804 29.94 20.43 -24.52
CA PHE A 804 30.03 18.98 -24.67
C PHE A 804 28.80 18.40 -25.38
N LEU A 805 29.01 17.37 -26.19
CA LEU A 805 27.91 16.60 -26.76
C LEU A 805 27.42 15.61 -25.73
N VAL A 806 26.21 15.84 -25.21
CA VAL A 806 25.55 14.96 -24.24
C VAL A 806 24.32 14.36 -24.88
N CYS A 807 24.28 13.03 -25.00
CA CYS A 807 23.10 12.29 -25.40
C CYS A 807 22.62 11.41 -24.25
N MET A 808 21.39 11.64 -23.82
CA MET A 808 20.72 10.85 -22.80
C MET A 808 19.58 10.06 -23.41
N GLN A 809 19.47 8.80 -23.02
CA GLN A 809 18.41 7.89 -23.41
C GLN A 809 17.78 7.32 -22.16
N MET A 810 16.45 7.27 -22.15
CA MET A 810 15.67 6.56 -21.16
C MET A 810 14.89 5.46 -21.88
N ASP A 811 15.42 4.25 -21.83
CA ASP A 811 14.92 3.11 -22.58
C ASP A 811 14.20 2.13 -21.66
N ARG A 812 13.01 1.69 -22.08
CA ARG A 812 12.28 0.61 -21.42
C ARG A 812 12.30 -0.61 -22.30
N VAL A 813 12.81 -1.70 -21.76
CA VAL A 813 12.91 -2.99 -22.45
C VAL A 813 11.54 -3.66 -22.57
N ASP A 814 11.34 -4.43 -23.66
CA ASP A 814 10.19 -5.31 -23.84
C ASP A 814 9.98 -6.21 -22.62
N SER A 815 8.75 -6.21 -22.11
CA SER A 815 8.48 -6.68 -20.75
C SER A 815 7.29 -7.64 -20.72
N PRO A 816 7.44 -8.88 -20.22
CA PRO A 816 6.33 -9.82 -20.13
C PRO A 816 5.33 -9.36 -19.06
N PHE A 817 4.05 -9.46 -19.39
CA PHE A 817 2.95 -9.10 -18.50
C PHE A 817 1.92 -10.22 -18.46
N ARG A 818 1.84 -10.89 -17.31
CA ARG A 818 0.99 -12.06 -17.12
C ARG A 818 -0.07 -11.78 -16.09
N THR A 819 -1.30 -12.14 -16.41
CA THR A 819 -2.41 -12.10 -15.47
C THR A 819 -3.05 -13.46 -15.40
N HIS A 820 -3.17 -14.01 -14.20
CA HIS A 820 -3.89 -15.25 -13.98
C HIS A 820 -5.04 -14.99 -13.01
N MET A 821 -6.16 -15.65 -13.26
CA MET A 821 -7.25 -15.74 -12.30
C MET A 821 -7.61 -17.20 -12.12
N THR A 822 -7.64 -17.63 -10.88
CA THR A 822 -8.05 -18.97 -10.49
C THR A 822 -9.27 -18.85 -9.58
N LYS A 823 -10.39 -19.43 -10.00
CA LYS A 823 -11.55 -19.65 -9.12
C LYS A 823 -11.48 -21.06 -8.57
N TYR A 824 -11.81 -21.25 -7.30
CA TYR A 824 -11.80 -22.57 -6.70
C TYR A 824 -12.95 -22.80 -5.73
N GLU A 825 -13.35 -24.06 -5.63
CA GLU A 825 -14.24 -24.58 -4.59
C GLU A 825 -13.59 -25.86 -4.06
N SER A 826 -13.47 -26.01 -2.75
CA SER A 826 -12.75 -27.14 -2.14
C SER A 826 -13.48 -27.67 -0.92
N LEU A 827 -13.49 -28.99 -0.79
CA LEU A 827 -13.93 -29.71 0.41
C LEU A 827 -12.72 -30.13 1.25
N PRO A 828 -12.84 -30.21 2.60
CA PRO A 828 -11.80 -30.73 3.49
C PRO A 828 -11.32 -32.15 3.11
N SER A 829 -12.21 -32.94 2.51
CA SER A 829 -11.89 -34.27 1.97
C SER A 829 -10.89 -34.30 0.80
N GLY A 830 -10.45 -33.14 0.29
CA GLY A 830 -9.45 -33.02 -0.78
C GLY A 830 -10.00 -32.85 -2.20
N ARG A 831 -11.31 -33.07 -2.43
CA ARG A 831 -11.94 -32.82 -3.74
C ARG A 831 -12.00 -31.31 -4.00
N ARG A 832 -11.46 -30.88 -5.14
CA ARG A 832 -11.33 -29.46 -5.50
C ARG A 832 -11.77 -29.20 -6.93
N TYR A 833 -12.62 -28.20 -7.12
CA TYR A 833 -12.87 -27.58 -8.41
C TYR A 833 -11.91 -26.42 -8.60
N THR A 834 -11.31 -26.32 -9.79
CA THR A 834 -10.53 -25.14 -10.19
C THR A 834 -10.87 -24.72 -11.62
N ALA A 835 -11.03 -23.42 -11.81
CA ALA A 835 -11.17 -22.81 -13.12
C ALA A 835 -10.13 -21.70 -13.27
N ARG A 836 -9.21 -21.88 -14.21
CA ARG A 836 -8.10 -20.95 -14.46
C ARG A 836 -8.33 -20.20 -15.76
N ARG A 837 -8.07 -18.89 -15.74
CA ARG A 837 -8.02 -18.04 -16.93
C ARG A 837 -6.76 -17.18 -16.88
N GLY A 838 -5.85 -17.42 -17.82
CA GLY A 838 -4.65 -16.62 -18.00
C GLY A 838 -4.79 -15.66 -19.18
N LYS A 839 -4.12 -14.52 -19.11
CA LYS A 839 -3.74 -13.72 -20.27
C LYS A 839 -2.27 -13.37 -20.13
N ALA A 840 -1.47 -13.75 -21.12
CA ALA A 840 -0.11 -13.26 -21.29
C ALA A 840 -0.13 -12.20 -22.39
N ALA A 841 0.52 -11.07 -22.13
CA ALA A 841 0.77 -10.02 -23.09
C ALA A 841 2.23 -9.58 -22.93
N THR A 842 2.75 -8.88 -23.93
CA THR A 842 4.05 -8.21 -23.85
C THR A 842 3.79 -6.72 -23.85
N LEU A 843 4.36 -6.01 -22.88
CA LEU A 843 4.43 -4.56 -22.89
C LEU A 843 5.59 -4.19 -23.82
N ALA A 844 5.25 -3.53 -24.93
CA ALA A 844 6.25 -3.12 -25.92
C ALA A 844 7.26 -2.14 -25.28
N GLY A 845 8.53 -2.39 -25.57
CA GLY A 845 9.64 -1.52 -25.24
C GLY A 845 9.53 -0.21 -25.99
N ASN A 846 10.05 0.84 -25.38
CA ASN A 846 10.01 2.18 -25.94
C ASN A 846 11.07 3.06 -25.28
N GLU A 847 11.65 3.95 -26.08
CA GLU A 847 12.38 5.09 -25.56
C GLU A 847 11.42 6.22 -25.20
N TYR A 848 11.69 6.89 -24.08
CA TYR A 848 10.95 8.07 -23.67
C TYR A 848 11.69 9.34 -24.15
N PRO A 849 11.02 10.25 -24.88
CA PRO A 849 11.67 11.47 -25.33
C PRO A 849 12.04 12.36 -24.14
N LEU A 850 13.18 13.03 -24.24
CA LEU A 850 13.57 14.11 -23.33
C LEU A 850 13.29 15.45 -24.02
N HIS A 851 13.95 16.52 -23.58
CA HIS A 851 13.88 17.82 -24.25
C HIS A 851 14.46 17.75 -25.68
N GLN A 852 13.95 18.60 -26.57
CA GLN A 852 14.29 18.57 -28.00
C GLN A 852 15.79 18.75 -28.29
N GLU A 853 16.51 19.52 -27.47
CA GLU A 853 17.96 19.75 -27.65
C GLU A 853 18.75 18.45 -27.43
N ASN A 854 18.37 17.63 -26.45
CA ASN A 854 18.94 16.29 -26.27
C ASN A 854 18.75 15.42 -27.52
N SER A 855 17.55 15.41 -28.12
CA SER A 855 17.32 14.66 -29.37
C SER A 855 18.21 15.16 -30.51
N ASN A 856 18.48 16.47 -30.57
CA ASN A 856 19.39 17.04 -31.56
C ASN A 856 20.86 16.64 -31.30
N MET A 857 21.28 16.55 -30.03
CA MET A 857 22.60 16.05 -29.64
C MET A 857 22.75 14.55 -29.94
N CYS A 858 21.74 13.74 -29.61
CA CYS A 858 21.71 12.30 -29.93
C CYS A 858 21.81 12.04 -31.43
N LYS A 859 21.17 12.85 -32.28
CA LYS A 859 21.34 12.77 -33.75
C LYS A 859 22.78 13.00 -34.22
N LYS A 860 23.57 13.80 -33.49
CA LYS A 860 24.99 14.02 -33.81
C LYS A 860 25.85 12.86 -33.31
N VAL A 861 25.58 12.37 -32.10
CA VAL A 861 26.28 11.24 -31.48
C VAL A 861 26.07 9.95 -32.28
N PHE A 862 24.84 9.68 -32.70
CA PHE A 862 24.47 8.55 -33.55
C PHE A 862 24.42 8.87 -35.05
N GLY A 863 24.87 10.07 -35.44
CA GLY A 863 24.95 10.46 -36.83
C GLY A 863 25.97 9.58 -37.55
N ALA A 864 25.61 9.04 -38.70
CA ALA A 864 26.50 8.21 -39.51
C ALA A 864 27.78 8.98 -39.85
N LYS A 865 28.87 8.71 -39.12
CA LYS A 865 30.20 8.89 -39.68
C LYS A 865 30.34 7.80 -40.74
N SER A 866 30.42 8.25 -41.98
CA SER A 866 30.86 7.48 -43.14
C SER A 866 31.96 6.49 -42.79
N ASP A 867 31.82 5.28 -43.32
CA ASP A 867 32.85 4.26 -43.44
C ASP A 867 34.23 4.84 -43.77
N SER A 868 35.09 4.98 -42.76
CA SER A 868 36.55 5.02 -42.95
C SER A 868 37.29 4.84 -41.61
N ALA A 869 36.94 3.81 -40.83
CA ALA A 869 37.79 3.27 -39.78
C ALA A 869 37.43 1.82 -39.46
N GLY A 870 37.16 1.02 -40.50
CA GLY A 870 37.20 -0.43 -40.39
C GLY A 870 38.65 -0.90 -40.49
N SER A 871 39.44 -0.77 -39.42
CA SER A 871 40.65 -1.55 -39.18
C SER A 871 41.20 -1.24 -37.80
N TRP A 872 41.33 -2.28 -36.98
CA TRP A 872 41.98 -2.36 -35.65
C TRP A 872 41.07 -2.05 -34.46
N PHE A 873 40.15 -2.98 -34.19
CA PHE A 873 40.23 -3.85 -33.01
C PHE A 873 39.69 -5.23 -33.35
#